data_AF-A0A1H7V0A2-F1
#
_entry.id   AF-A0A1H7V0A2-F1
#
_cell.length_a   1.000
_cell.length_b   1.000
_cell.length_c   1.000
_cell.angle_alpha   90.00
_cell.angle_beta   90.00
_cell.angle_gamma   90.00
#
_symmetry.space_group_name_H-M   'P 1'
#
loop_
_entity.id
_entity.type
_entity.pdbx_description
1 polymer ?
#
loop_
_entity_poly.entity_id
_entity_poly.type
_entity_poly.pdbx_seq_one_letter_code
_entity_poly.pdbx_strand_id
1 'polypeptide(L)'
;MIDDVILEKLNDKQREAVFATEGYVRVIAGAGSGKTKLLVSRYAYLVQDYGIDPANILCITFTNKAAGEMKKRIRSLIGDGNDTSLICTYHGFCNRLLRENPEKLFLNKQFQIIDSYQQKAILTDIYQKFELQLDYASFESMLHKLGKFKSNTDYVDRICNPEPCQIIEKITSQDDEILEEFMQRQKATYSLDFHDLIAFAIHVLEHNDDVRKKWQERLNYIMVDEFQDSSSVEMRLIEILSEHYQNLLIVGDPDQNIYEWRGSDVKLLVDFEKSHVPTQTIFLNQNYRSTPEILKCANTLIEKNEIRLKKDLFTRNPNGAEVVHYHSKNDFEEMDHIVELIKGIKQAESYKYSDFAILYRSGFLSRIAEKKLVEKNIPYEILGGVRFYQRMEILDILAYLKLIAFDDDISFKRIINTPRRRFGRSKLSHLESIRDGLNGGYGQLSLDVYTSAQNDNGRDNQNEKSLFTTLKGCIEQKEFLSSDVRGFVTFVDDMRNKIGNMRISEIVNEVTSASGYESYIRELGDEERLDNLAEFKRISSEFEKEFGENLTLEEFLQEIALQAGEGRDEQPDAVKMMTIHSAKGLEFPVVFILGFTEGIFPSSKTIEERKLLGLEEERRLCYVAITRAERYLYLFDSEGVSPKGIKKLCSRFLDEIGTQNYKRIGKIPEELQQESRRYINRLNNDMEAAASNTAPTKNVGDTIEHHIFGNGTIVGMDEKKGSYLIKFDSMDKPRNITRTYFNSTHRDARTNFQEKIVQNEVIENNRPNPFPKTEDTISYLKRHKDGSDEIVEVKKSDLFGQQKSSPDVMDNPVPDNPYEEEEELVEPEQNLDDFGESYSLDDYLKTSDDVKEAEKLACERVKNSPNLWKHDDVPHSGWNCVGVEDLGAPVGICEMCGYQIIRYAHHMKHPFYRNLTCGCICAGKMEGSIENARQREAQFKNLQARRINFFKRKWKRSKKGNDYLKVDGKIIVIYNLASGKRWKYSIDSEFSKLTYDTKTNAMAAAFDQMEILRAHG
;
A
#
# COMPACT_ATOMS: atom_id res chain seq x y z
N MET A 1 -25.44 -44.37 1.00
CA MET A 1 -26.17 -44.04 -0.23
C MET A 1 -25.93 -42.57 -0.43
N ILE A 2 -25.57 -42.15 -1.64
CA ILE A 2 -25.37 -40.74 -1.92
C ILE A 2 -26.70 -40.03 -1.66
N ASP A 3 -26.70 -38.96 -0.86
CA ASP A 3 -27.85 -38.05 -0.84
C ASP A 3 -27.91 -37.34 -2.19
N ASP A 4 -28.92 -37.69 -3.00
CA ASP A 4 -29.14 -37.15 -4.35
C ASP A 4 -29.04 -35.60 -4.39
N VAL A 5 -29.44 -34.97 -3.27
CA VAL A 5 -29.27 -33.54 -2.93
C VAL A 5 -27.90 -32.96 -3.33
N ILE A 6 -26.80 -33.72 -3.17
CA ILE A 6 -25.43 -33.28 -3.43
C ILE A 6 -25.06 -33.35 -4.92
N LEU A 7 -25.58 -34.35 -5.65
CA LEU A 7 -25.15 -34.65 -7.04
C LEU A 7 -26.16 -34.28 -8.13
N GLU A 8 -27.46 -34.26 -7.86
CA GLU A 8 -28.51 -33.87 -8.83
C GLU A 8 -28.22 -32.52 -9.45
N LYS A 9 -27.74 -31.59 -8.62
CA LYS A 9 -27.55 -30.18 -8.96
C LYS A 9 -26.21 -29.91 -9.67
N LEU A 10 -25.39 -30.93 -9.94
CA LEU A 10 -24.09 -30.81 -10.62
C LEU A 10 -24.18 -31.22 -12.10
N ASN A 11 -23.37 -30.61 -12.96
CA ASN A 11 -23.17 -31.11 -14.33
C ASN A 11 -22.13 -32.25 -14.37
N ASP A 12 -22.00 -32.93 -15.51
CA ASP A 12 -21.15 -34.11 -15.64
C ASP A 12 -19.66 -33.84 -15.36
N LYS A 13 -19.14 -32.66 -15.75
CA LYS A 13 -17.75 -32.26 -15.45
C LYS A 13 -17.56 -31.82 -14.00
N GLN A 14 -18.59 -31.27 -13.36
CA GLN A 14 -18.59 -31.02 -11.92
C GLN A 14 -18.61 -32.35 -11.14
N ARG A 15 -19.40 -33.34 -11.58
CA ARG A 15 -19.39 -34.70 -11.00
C ARG A 15 -18.04 -35.39 -11.19
N GLU A 16 -17.44 -35.31 -12.37
CA GLU A 16 -16.08 -35.80 -12.66
C GLU A 16 -15.04 -35.23 -11.68
N ALA A 17 -15.13 -33.93 -11.36
CA ALA A 17 -14.24 -33.26 -10.42
C ALA A 17 -14.59 -33.47 -8.92
N VAL A 18 -15.80 -33.92 -8.59
CA VAL A 18 -16.13 -34.44 -7.25
C VAL A 18 -15.52 -35.84 -7.07
N PHE A 19 -15.68 -36.72 -8.06
CA PHE A 19 -15.30 -38.13 -7.96
C PHE A 19 -13.81 -38.43 -8.19
N ALA A 20 -13.04 -37.52 -8.78
CA ALA A 20 -11.59 -37.65 -8.93
C ALA A 20 -10.86 -37.45 -7.59
N THR A 21 -11.01 -38.38 -6.63
CA THR A 21 -10.56 -38.23 -5.24
C THR A 21 -9.04 -38.25 -5.09
N GLU A 22 -8.39 -39.32 -5.56
CA GLU A 22 -6.95 -39.56 -5.36
C GLU A 22 -6.05 -38.82 -6.36
N GLY A 23 -4.83 -38.50 -5.93
CA GLY A 23 -3.77 -37.90 -6.75
C GLY A 23 -3.94 -36.40 -7.04
N TYR A 24 -3.09 -35.90 -7.94
CA TYR A 24 -3.09 -34.49 -8.34
C TYR A 24 -4.25 -34.20 -9.30
N VAL A 25 -5.14 -33.28 -8.92
CA VAL A 25 -6.31 -32.91 -9.73
C VAL A 25 -6.37 -31.40 -9.94
N ARG A 26 -6.35 -30.99 -11.21
CA ARG A 26 -6.40 -29.58 -11.60
C ARG A 26 -7.71 -29.25 -12.28
N VAL A 27 -8.53 -28.43 -11.62
CA VAL A 27 -9.82 -27.99 -12.17
C VAL A 27 -9.70 -26.58 -12.73
N ILE A 28 -9.66 -26.49 -14.06
CA ILE A 28 -9.64 -25.23 -14.81
C ILE A 28 -11.08 -24.76 -14.97
N ALA A 29 -11.53 -23.93 -14.04
CA ALA A 29 -12.93 -23.55 -13.90
C ALA A 29 -13.13 -22.09 -14.25
N GLY A 30 -13.77 -21.81 -15.38
CA GLY A 30 -13.97 -20.46 -15.89
C GLY A 30 -14.93 -19.60 -15.06
N ALA A 31 -15.01 -18.31 -15.36
CA ALA A 31 -15.96 -17.39 -14.73
C ALA A 31 -17.40 -17.96 -14.72
N GLY A 32 -18.09 -17.87 -13.56
CA GLY A 32 -19.48 -18.32 -13.42
C GLY A 32 -19.72 -19.83 -13.56
N SER A 33 -18.67 -20.67 -13.54
CA SER A 33 -18.78 -22.14 -13.70
C SER A 33 -19.09 -22.94 -12.42
N GLY A 34 -19.22 -22.26 -11.28
CA GLY A 34 -19.61 -22.87 -10.00
C GLY A 34 -18.46 -23.39 -9.12
N LYS A 35 -17.24 -22.82 -9.21
CA LYS A 35 -16.05 -23.16 -8.39
C LYS A 35 -16.36 -23.51 -6.92
N THR A 36 -16.98 -22.58 -6.20
CA THR A 36 -17.32 -22.76 -4.76
C THR A 36 -18.32 -23.91 -4.53
N LYS A 37 -19.24 -24.16 -5.46
CA LYS A 37 -20.22 -25.25 -5.36
C LYS A 37 -19.54 -26.61 -5.56
N LEU A 38 -18.61 -26.72 -6.51
CA LEU A 38 -17.79 -27.91 -6.70
C LEU A 38 -17.02 -28.26 -5.42
N LEU A 39 -16.31 -27.28 -4.85
CA LEU A 39 -15.48 -27.47 -3.65
C LEU A 39 -16.32 -27.90 -2.45
N VAL A 40 -17.46 -27.25 -2.21
CA VAL A 40 -18.40 -27.62 -1.15
C VAL A 40 -18.95 -29.04 -1.35
N SER A 41 -19.40 -29.40 -2.56
CA SER A 41 -19.89 -30.75 -2.87
C SER A 41 -18.81 -31.82 -2.74
N ARG A 42 -17.56 -31.54 -3.14
CA ARG A 42 -16.43 -32.47 -2.99
C ARG A 42 -16.07 -32.69 -1.53
N TYR A 43 -16.01 -31.63 -0.72
CA TYR A 43 -15.74 -31.75 0.71
C TYR A 43 -16.83 -32.58 1.40
N ALA A 44 -18.11 -32.34 1.09
CA ALA A 44 -19.22 -33.14 1.60
C ALA A 44 -19.11 -34.62 1.19
N TYR A 45 -18.81 -34.90 -0.08
CA TYR A 45 -18.61 -36.26 -0.60
C TYR A 45 -17.44 -37.01 0.10
N LEU A 46 -16.30 -36.34 0.30
CA LEU A 46 -15.15 -36.90 1.03
C LEU A 46 -15.51 -37.29 2.47
N VAL A 47 -16.33 -36.49 3.15
CA VAL A 47 -16.74 -36.74 4.54
C VAL A 47 -17.84 -37.82 4.62
N GLN A 48 -18.89 -37.72 3.79
CA GLN A 48 -20.13 -38.50 3.97
C GLN A 48 -20.14 -39.85 3.23
N ASP A 49 -19.66 -39.91 1.98
CA ASP A 49 -19.60 -41.16 1.20
C ASP A 49 -18.22 -41.84 1.30
N TYR A 50 -17.14 -41.05 1.38
CA TYR A 50 -15.76 -41.55 1.46
C TYR A 50 -15.26 -41.76 2.91
N GLY A 51 -15.96 -41.22 3.91
CA GLY A 51 -15.71 -41.46 5.33
C GLY A 51 -14.48 -40.78 5.93
N ILE A 52 -13.96 -39.72 5.30
CA ILE A 52 -12.77 -38.99 5.76
C ILE A 52 -13.12 -38.02 6.89
N ASP A 53 -12.29 -38.01 7.94
CA ASP A 53 -12.43 -37.05 9.05
C ASP A 53 -12.23 -35.60 8.54
N PRO A 54 -13.18 -34.67 8.78
CA PRO A 54 -13.03 -33.24 8.49
C PRO A 54 -11.73 -32.60 9.04
N ALA A 55 -11.20 -33.10 10.16
CA ALA A 55 -9.94 -32.65 10.77
C ALA A 55 -8.68 -33.05 9.98
N ASN A 56 -8.84 -33.83 8.91
CA ASN A 56 -7.79 -34.30 7.99
C ASN A 56 -7.91 -33.70 6.56
N ILE A 57 -8.88 -32.80 6.32
CA ILE A 57 -9.06 -32.12 5.03
C ILE A 57 -8.70 -30.63 5.15
N LEU A 58 -7.60 -30.22 4.53
CA LEU A 58 -7.20 -28.81 4.44
C LEU A 58 -7.87 -28.15 3.23
N CYS A 59 -8.66 -27.10 3.47
CA CYS A 59 -9.30 -26.33 2.40
C CYS A 59 -8.89 -24.85 2.49
N ILE A 60 -8.04 -24.43 1.55
CA ILE A 60 -7.49 -23.07 1.50
C ILE A 60 -8.27 -22.22 0.50
N THR A 61 -8.50 -20.97 0.89
CA THR A 61 -9.14 -19.93 0.09
C THR A 61 -8.34 -18.64 0.17
N PHE A 62 -8.52 -17.72 -0.78
CA PHE A 62 -7.77 -16.46 -0.81
C PHE A 62 -8.19 -15.45 0.28
N THR A 63 -9.40 -15.55 0.86
CA THR A 63 -9.90 -14.57 1.85
C THR A 63 -10.65 -15.20 3.02
N ASN A 64 -10.58 -14.58 4.20
CA ASN A 64 -11.33 -15.00 5.38
C ASN A 64 -12.86 -14.98 5.17
N LYS A 65 -13.37 -14.11 4.27
CA LYS A 65 -14.78 -14.09 3.87
C LYS A 65 -15.15 -15.36 3.10
N ALA A 66 -14.33 -15.75 2.12
CA ALA A 66 -14.52 -16.98 1.36
C ALA A 66 -14.44 -18.22 2.26
N ALA A 67 -13.43 -18.30 3.14
CA ALA A 67 -13.32 -19.38 4.13
C ALA A 67 -14.57 -19.47 5.03
N GLY A 68 -15.03 -18.34 5.58
CA GLY A 68 -16.21 -18.29 6.44
C GLY A 68 -17.51 -18.68 5.73
N GLU A 69 -17.68 -18.28 4.47
CA GLU A 69 -18.84 -18.67 3.67
C GLU A 69 -18.80 -20.15 3.26
N MET A 70 -17.65 -20.63 2.79
CA MET A 70 -17.43 -22.04 2.42
C MET A 70 -17.66 -22.95 3.64
N LYS A 71 -17.20 -22.55 4.82
CA LYS A 71 -17.45 -23.22 6.11
C LYS A 71 -18.93 -23.30 6.47
N LYS A 72 -19.70 -22.21 6.30
CA LYS A 72 -21.17 -22.22 6.47
C LYS A 72 -21.84 -23.18 5.49
N ARG A 73 -21.47 -23.12 4.20
CA ARG A 73 -22.01 -24.00 3.14
C ARG A 73 -21.73 -25.47 3.43
N ILE A 74 -20.50 -25.83 3.82
CA ILE A 74 -20.12 -27.22 4.18
C ILE A 74 -20.89 -27.70 5.41
N ARG A 75 -20.97 -26.91 6.49
CA ARG A 75 -21.74 -27.26 7.70
C ARG A 75 -23.21 -27.54 7.42
N SER A 76 -23.83 -26.81 6.48
CA SER A 76 -25.22 -27.08 6.07
C SER A 76 -25.43 -28.39 5.31
N LEU A 77 -24.36 -29.09 4.90
CA LEU A 77 -24.42 -30.42 4.28
C LEU A 77 -23.98 -31.54 5.25
N ILE A 78 -22.89 -31.34 6.00
CA ILE A 78 -22.31 -32.39 6.87
C ILE A 78 -22.77 -32.32 8.33
N GLY A 79 -23.38 -31.21 8.76
CA GLY A 79 -23.77 -30.93 10.15
C GLY A 79 -22.72 -30.15 10.96
N ASP A 80 -23.17 -29.33 11.90
CA ASP A 80 -22.34 -28.38 12.67
C ASP A 80 -21.36 -29.01 13.68
N GLY A 81 -21.53 -30.29 14.04
CA GLY A 81 -20.67 -31.01 15.00
C GLY A 81 -19.27 -31.36 14.47
N ASN A 82 -19.00 -31.10 13.19
CA ASN A 82 -17.75 -31.48 12.51
C ASN A 82 -16.64 -30.43 12.64
N ASP A 83 -15.40 -30.84 12.90
CA ASP A 83 -14.29 -29.90 12.92
C ASP A 83 -13.99 -29.36 11.51
N THR A 84 -14.39 -28.12 11.33
CA THR A 84 -14.25 -27.35 10.11
C THR A 84 -13.19 -26.24 10.31
N SER A 85 -12.22 -26.45 11.22
CA SER A 85 -11.17 -25.50 11.56
C SER A 85 -10.06 -25.36 10.51
N LEU A 86 -9.93 -26.32 9.59
CA LEU A 86 -8.98 -26.32 8.46
C LEU A 86 -9.55 -25.71 7.16
N ILE A 87 -10.77 -25.18 7.19
CA ILE A 87 -11.29 -24.31 6.13
C ILE A 87 -10.82 -22.88 6.43
N CYS A 88 -9.80 -22.39 5.73
CA CYS A 88 -9.08 -21.17 6.11
C CYS A 88 -8.37 -20.48 4.93
N THR A 89 -7.40 -19.62 5.22
CA THR A 89 -6.46 -18.97 4.28
C THR A 89 -5.04 -19.48 4.54
N TYR A 90 -4.12 -19.32 3.59
CA TYR A 90 -2.70 -19.68 3.77
C TYR A 90 -2.12 -19.14 5.09
N HIS A 91 -2.23 -17.83 5.31
CA HIS A 91 -1.80 -17.15 6.55
C HIS A 91 -2.51 -17.70 7.80
N GLY A 92 -3.79 -18.08 7.70
CA GLY A 92 -4.55 -18.70 8.79
C GLY A 92 -4.05 -20.09 9.16
N PHE A 93 -3.69 -20.92 8.17
CA PHE A 93 -3.06 -22.22 8.37
C PHE A 93 -1.66 -22.06 8.99
N CYS A 94 -0.81 -21.21 8.40
CA CYS A 94 0.55 -20.96 8.90
C CYS A 94 0.56 -20.46 10.34
N ASN A 95 -0.32 -19.52 10.70
CA ASN A 95 -0.46 -19.03 12.06
C ASN A 95 -0.88 -20.14 13.06
N ARG A 96 -1.67 -21.16 12.64
CA ARG A 96 -1.90 -22.35 13.48
C ARG A 96 -0.65 -23.20 13.59
N LEU A 97 -0.02 -23.56 12.47
CA LEU A 97 1.17 -24.41 12.42
C LEU A 97 2.30 -23.86 13.30
N LEU A 98 2.56 -22.56 13.23
CA LEU A 98 3.60 -21.88 14.03
C LEU A 98 3.24 -21.83 15.53
N ARG A 99 1.96 -21.67 15.88
CA ARG A 99 1.51 -21.66 17.30
C ARG A 99 1.39 -23.05 17.92
N GLU A 100 1.28 -24.10 17.11
CA GLU A 100 1.37 -25.49 17.55
C GLU A 100 2.81 -25.97 17.81
N ASN A 101 3.83 -25.33 17.21
CA ASN A 101 5.24 -25.76 17.30
C ASN A 101 6.22 -24.60 17.66
N PRO A 102 5.91 -23.77 18.69
CA PRO A 102 6.65 -22.54 19.00
C PRO A 102 8.08 -22.81 19.48
N GLU A 103 8.31 -23.91 20.21
CA GLU A 103 9.65 -24.33 20.66
C GLU A 103 10.58 -24.81 19.52
N LYS A 104 10.07 -24.96 18.30
CA LYS A 104 10.87 -25.19 17.09
C LYS A 104 11.37 -23.90 16.43
N LEU A 105 11.04 -22.74 17.03
CA LEU A 105 11.38 -21.41 16.56
C LEU A 105 12.11 -20.65 17.66
N PHE A 106 12.79 -19.55 17.32
CA PHE A 106 13.24 -18.57 18.30
C PHE A 106 12.07 -17.74 18.90
N LEU A 107 10.81 -18.11 18.62
CA LEU A 107 9.63 -17.33 18.95
C LEU A 107 8.96 -17.83 20.23
N ASN A 108 8.54 -16.89 21.08
CA ASN A 108 7.59 -17.17 22.14
C ASN A 108 6.21 -17.57 21.55
N LYS A 109 5.42 -18.37 22.29
CA LYS A 109 4.01 -18.71 22.00
C LYS A 109 3.12 -17.51 21.66
N GLN A 110 3.54 -16.32 22.10
CA GLN A 110 2.85 -15.04 21.96
C GLN A 110 3.49 -14.12 20.89
N PHE A 111 4.13 -14.66 19.85
CA PHE A 111 4.64 -13.83 18.74
C PHE A 111 3.53 -12.93 18.15
N GLN A 112 3.86 -11.67 17.89
CA GLN A 112 2.94 -10.69 17.34
C GLN A 112 2.91 -10.79 15.81
N ILE A 113 1.73 -10.69 15.21
CA ILE A 113 1.59 -10.43 13.77
C ILE A 113 1.52 -8.91 13.59
N ILE A 114 2.35 -8.34 12.71
CA ILE A 114 2.38 -6.90 12.42
C ILE A 114 1.76 -6.58 11.07
N ASP A 115 0.98 -5.49 11.02
CA ASP A 115 0.34 -4.98 9.81
C ASP A 115 1.17 -3.89 9.10
N SER A 116 0.69 -3.42 7.95
CA SER A 116 1.38 -2.39 7.16
C SER A 116 1.46 -1.02 7.83
N TYR A 117 0.61 -0.73 8.82
CA TYR A 117 0.73 0.49 9.64
C TYR A 117 1.87 0.35 10.65
N GLN A 118 1.98 -0.80 11.32
CA GLN A 118 3.09 -1.11 12.21
C GLN A 118 4.43 -1.22 11.46
N GLN A 119 4.46 -1.84 10.27
CA GLN A 119 5.65 -1.84 9.41
C GLN A 119 6.09 -0.41 9.05
N LYS A 120 5.15 0.51 8.71
CA LYS A 120 5.45 1.93 8.43
C LYS A 120 5.91 2.71 9.67
N ALA A 121 5.44 2.34 10.86
CA ALA A 121 5.95 2.89 12.12
C ALA A 121 7.41 2.46 12.36
N ILE A 122 7.73 1.18 12.17
CA ILE A 122 9.11 0.66 12.25
C ILE A 122 10.00 1.41 11.25
N LEU A 123 9.60 1.53 9.97
CA LEU A 123 10.37 2.29 8.96
C LEU A 123 10.53 3.78 9.32
N THR A 124 9.51 4.42 9.91
CA THR A 124 9.60 5.81 10.39
C THR A 124 10.72 5.99 11.42
N ASP A 125 10.93 5.03 12.31
CA ASP A 125 11.99 5.05 13.31
C ASP A 125 13.35 4.52 12.80
N ILE A 126 13.36 3.89 11.62
CA ILE A 126 14.60 3.53 10.91
C ILE A 126 15.12 4.74 10.13
N TYR A 127 14.25 5.45 9.40
CA TYR A 127 14.62 6.67 8.68
C TYR A 127 15.16 7.74 9.64
N GLN A 128 14.53 7.92 10.82
CA GLN A 128 15.05 8.79 11.87
C GLN A 128 16.43 8.35 12.39
N LYS A 129 16.71 7.04 12.49
CA LYS A 129 18.03 6.51 12.93
C LYS A 129 19.14 6.82 11.93
N PHE A 130 18.84 6.72 10.63
CA PHE A 130 19.78 6.98 9.54
C PHE A 130 19.75 8.44 9.02
N GLU A 131 19.05 9.35 9.71
CA GLU A 131 18.82 10.76 9.33
C GLU A 131 18.18 10.98 7.92
N LEU A 132 17.57 9.93 7.36
CA LEU A 132 16.95 9.91 6.04
C LEU A 132 15.65 10.72 5.98
N GLN A 133 15.43 11.39 4.84
CA GLN A 133 14.14 12.01 4.48
C GLN A 133 13.36 11.08 3.53
N LEU A 134 12.11 11.43 3.22
CA LEU A 134 11.22 10.60 2.37
C LEU A 134 11.57 10.67 0.87
N ASP A 135 12.35 11.67 0.46
CA ASP A 135 12.85 11.84 -0.91
C ASP A 135 13.84 10.74 -1.35
N TYR A 136 14.50 10.06 -0.39
CA TYR A 136 15.35 8.90 -0.64
C TYR A 136 14.56 7.72 -1.22
N ALA A 137 13.46 7.36 -0.56
CA ALA A 137 12.49 6.36 -0.97
C ALA A 137 11.26 6.47 -0.05
N SER A 138 10.06 6.26 -0.59
CA SER A 138 8.84 6.13 0.22
C SER A 138 8.83 4.81 1.01
N PHE A 139 8.02 4.75 2.09
CA PHE A 139 7.87 3.53 2.86
C PHE A 139 7.23 2.41 2.02
N GLU A 140 6.32 2.76 1.12
CA GLU A 140 5.71 1.88 0.13
C GLU A 140 6.77 1.21 -0.76
N SER A 141 7.74 1.99 -1.24
CA SER A 141 8.90 1.49 -2.00
C SER A 141 9.76 0.54 -1.16
N MET A 142 10.06 0.89 0.09
CA MET A 142 10.86 0.03 0.98
C MET A 142 10.13 -1.25 1.42
N LEU A 143 8.82 -1.21 1.62
CA LEU A 143 8.03 -2.42 1.92
C LEU A 143 7.91 -3.33 0.70
N HIS A 144 7.84 -2.78 -0.51
CA HIS A 144 7.93 -3.58 -1.73
C HIS A 144 9.32 -4.22 -1.89
N LYS A 145 10.42 -3.51 -1.58
CA LYS A 145 11.77 -4.11 -1.50
C LYS A 145 11.86 -5.21 -0.42
N LEU A 146 11.26 -5.00 0.76
CA LEU A 146 11.21 -5.98 1.84
C LEU A 146 10.43 -7.25 1.44
N GLY A 147 9.24 -7.11 0.86
CA GLY A 147 8.46 -8.25 0.36
C GLY A 147 9.19 -9.04 -0.74
N LYS A 148 9.86 -8.34 -1.65
CA LYS A 148 10.72 -8.94 -2.68
C LYS A 148 11.98 -9.61 -2.12
N PHE A 149 12.49 -9.15 -0.98
CA PHE A 149 13.56 -9.86 -0.27
C PHE A 149 13.02 -11.13 0.39
N LYS A 150 11.89 -11.02 1.11
CA LYS A 150 11.22 -12.12 1.82
C LYS A 150 10.55 -13.17 0.94
N SER A 151 10.46 -12.96 -0.38
CA SER A 151 10.03 -14.02 -1.31
C SER A 151 11.09 -15.13 -1.49
N ASN A 152 12.31 -14.93 -0.98
CA ASN A 152 13.25 -16.01 -0.69
C ASN A 152 13.19 -16.31 0.83
N THR A 153 13.25 -17.57 1.23
CA THR A 153 13.15 -18.02 2.63
C THR A 153 14.49 -18.06 3.39
N ASP A 154 15.63 -17.96 2.70
CA ASP A 154 17.00 -18.09 3.29
C ASP A 154 17.28 -17.18 4.51
N TYR A 155 16.56 -16.08 4.66
CA TYR A 155 16.72 -15.15 5.78
C TYR A 155 16.17 -15.70 7.11
N VAL A 156 15.24 -16.66 7.06
CA VAL A 156 14.56 -17.21 8.25
C VAL A 156 15.57 -17.91 9.17
N ASP A 157 16.50 -18.70 8.61
CA ASP A 157 17.60 -19.35 9.34
C ASP A 157 18.39 -18.35 10.21
N ARG A 158 18.65 -17.16 9.66
CA ARG A 158 19.40 -16.09 10.32
C ARG A 158 18.56 -15.32 11.35
N ILE A 159 17.24 -15.22 11.16
CA ILE A 159 16.33 -14.73 12.21
C ILE A 159 16.23 -15.76 13.35
N CYS A 160 16.07 -17.05 13.04
CA CYS A 160 15.96 -18.14 14.02
C CYS A 160 17.26 -18.45 14.79
N ASN A 161 18.43 -18.06 14.28
CA ASN A 161 19.70 -18.21 14.99
C ASN A 161 19.68 -17.45 16.34
N PRO A 162 19.88 -18.11 17.50
CA PRO A 162 19.86 -17.46 18.81
C PRO A 162 21.06 -16.52 19.06
N GLU A 163 22.15 -16.64 18.29
CA GLU A 163 23.29 -15.73 18.40
C GLU A 163 23.07 -14.43 17.60
N PRO A 164 23.61 -13.28 18.05
CA PRO A 164 23.60 -12.04 17.27
C PRO A 164 24.38 -12.19 15.96
N CYS A 165 23.66 -12.15 14.84
CA CYS A 165 24.19 -12.34 13.49
C CYS A 165 23.46 -11.43 12.49
N GLN A 166 24.10 -11.17 11.34
CA GLN A 166 23.54 -10.37 10.25
C GLN A 166 22.52 -11.20 9.44
N ILE A 167 21.34 -10.65 9.17
CA ILE A 167 20.21 -11.36 8.57
C ILE A 167 20.29 -11.34 7.03
N ILE A 168 20.70 -10.21 6.45
CA ILE A 168 21.13 -10.13 5.05
C ILE A 168 22.55 -10.70 4.95
N GLU A 169 22.82 -11.55 3.95
CA GLU A 169 24.15 -12.15 3.78
C GLU A 169 25.27 -11.12 3.60
N LYS A 170 24.98 -10.07 2.83
CA LYS A 170 25.94 -9.05 2.43
C LYS A 170 25.22 -7.72 2.19
N ILE A 171 25.43 -6.77 3.08
CA ILE A 171 25.02 -5.37 2.90
C ILE A 171 25.87 -4.75 1.77
N THR A 172 25.23 -4.15 0.77
CA THR A 172 25.87 -3.51 -0.39
C THR A 172 25.39 -2.09 -0.68
N SER A 173 24.28 -1.70 -0.06
CA SER A 173 23.55 -0.46 -0.33
C SER A 173 22.86 0.05 0.95
N GLN A 174 22.45 1.33 0.94
CA GLN A 174 21.67 1.91 2.03
C GLN A 174 20.29 1.23 2.17
N ASP A 175 19.74 0.68 1.09
CA ASP A 175 18.53 -0.16 1.12
C ASP A 175 18.76 -1.41 1.98
N ASP A 176 19.88 -2.11 1.79
CA ASP A 176 20.22 -3.30 2.57
C ASP A 176 20.37 -2.95 4.07
N GLU A 177 20.96 -1.79 4.41
CA GLU A 177 21.05 -1.34 5.82
C GLU A 177 19.68 -1.08 6.46
N ILE A 178 18.72 -0.55 5.70
CA ILE A 178 17.33 -0.31 6.16
C ILE A 178 16.61 -1.64 6.35
N LEU A 179 16.76 -2.59 5.42
CA LEU A 179 16.12 -3.91 5.46
C LEU A 179 16.72 -4.79 6.59
N GLU A 180 18.03 -4.75 6.80
CA GLU A 180 18.70 -5.41 7.93
C GLU A 180 18.16 -4.87 9.26
N GLU A 181 18.18 -3.55 9.46
CA GLU A 181 17.65 -2.90 10.67
C GLU A 181 16.18 -3.26 10.92
N PHE A 182 15.37 -3.38 9.86
CA PHE A 182 13.98 -3.79 9.95
C PHE A 182 13.84 -5.22 10.51
N MET A 183 14.54 -6.19 9.91
CA MET A 183 14.47 -7.58 10.34
C MET A 183 15.11 -7.82 11.71
N GLN A 184 16.16 -7.07 12.08
CA GLN A 184 16.71 -7.09 13.44
C GLN A 184 15.69 -6.61 14.48
N ARG A 185 14.88 -5.59 14.16
CA ARG A 185 13.79 -5.13 15.04
C ARG A 185 12.66 -6.14 15.15
N GLN A 186 12.32 -6.84 14.06
CA GLN A 186 11.38 -7.96 14.09
C GLN A 186 11.87 -9.10 15.01
N LYS A 187 13.11 -9.53 14.83
CA LYS A 187 13.80 -10.53 15.68
C LYS A 187 13.78 -10.13 17.15
N ALA A 188 14.11 -8.87 17.46
CA ALA A 188 14.16 -8.35 18.83
C ALA A 188 12.80 -8.18 19.51
N THR A 189 11.70 -8.12 18.74
CA THR A 189 10.33 -7.97 19.24
C THR A 189 9.49 -9.24 19.14
N TYR A 190 10.03 -10.33 18.58
CA TYR A 190 9.30 -11.55 18.23
C TYR A 190 8.05 -11.26 17.38
N SER A 191 8.20 -10.37 16.38
CA SER A 191 7.11 -9.97 15.49
C SER A 191 7.32 -10.46 14.05
N LEU A 192 6.26 -11.05 13.47
CA LEU A 192 6.20 -11.56 12.11
C LEU A 192 5.23 -10.71 11.28
N ASP A 193 5.57 -10.38 10.04
CA ASP A 193 4.60 -9.88 9.07
C ASP A 193 3.95 -11.02 8.26
N PHE A 194 3.10 -10.66 7.30
CA PHE A 194 2.36 -11.64 6.50
C PHE A 194 3.28 -12.51 5.62
N HIS A 195 4.41 -11.99 5.12
CA HIS A 195 5.38 -12.81 4.38
C HIS A 195 6.11 -13.78 5.31
N ASP A 196 6.50 -13.30 6.50
CA ASP A 196 7.16 -14.15 7.50
C ASP A 196 6.30 -15.34 7.91
N LEU A 197 4.98 -15.18 8.06
CA LEU A 197 4.10 -16.30 8.42
C LEU A 197 4.25 -17.51 7.48
N ILE A 198 4.39 -17.29 6.17
CA ILE A 198 4.53 -18.37 5.20
C ILE A 198 5.98 -18.87 5.16
N ALA A 199 6.96 -17.96 5.13
CA ALA A 199 8.38 -18.30 5.12
C ALA A 199 8.81 -19.14 6.34
N PHE A 200 8.35 -18.77 7.55
CA PHE A 200 8.62 -19.52 8.77
C PHE A 200 7.91 -20.87 8.80
N ALA A 201 6.69 -20.99 8.25
CA ALA A 201 5.98 -22.26 8.18
C ALA A 201 6.69 -23.26 7.26
N ILE A 202 7.19 -22.79 6.11
CA ILE A 202 8.03 -23.58 5.20
C ILE A 202 9.32 -24.00 5.90
N HIS A 203 10.08 -23.05 6.47
CA HIS A 203 11.33 -23.35 7.18
C HIS A 203 11.14 -24.38 8.30
N VAL A 204 10.06 -24.29 9.10
CA VAL A 204 9.76 -25.29 10.15
C VAL A 204 9.50 -26.67 9.55
N LEU A 205 8.72 -26.78 8.48
CA LEU A 205 8.44 -28.07 7.82
C LEU A 205 9.68 -28.66 7.16
N GLU A 206 10.53 -27.85 6.52
CA GLU A 206 11.75 -28.32 5.86
C GLU A 206 12.81 -28.79 6.88
N HIS A 207 12.96 -28.08 8.01
CA HIS A 207 13.97 -28.39 9.04
C HIS A 207 13.50 -29.32 10.18
N ASN A 208 12.20 -29.55 10.37
CA ASN A 208 11.68 -30.43 11.42
C ASN A 208 10.87 -31.60 10.82
N ASP A 209 11.55 -32.69 10.54
CA ASP A 209 10.99 -33.96 10.08
C ASP A 209 9.74 -34.43 10.86
N ASP A 210 9.74 -34.31 12.18
CA ASP A 210 8.61 -34.74 13.02
C ASP A 210 7.37 -33.86 12.83
N VAL A 211 7.58 -32.54 12.64
CA VAL A 211 6.49 -31.58 12.40
C VAL A 211 5.96 -31.75 10.97
N ARG A 212 6.84 -32.02 10.01
CA ARG A 212 6.46 -32.33 8.62
C ARG A 212 5.62 -33.59 8.55
N LYS A 213 6.08 -34.70 9.16
CA LYS A 213 5.34 -35.97 9.24
C LYS A 213 4.00 -35.80 9.94
N LYS A 214 3.95 -35.15 11.11
CA LYS A 214 2.70 -34.84 11.84
C LYS A 214 1.65 -34.17 10.94
N TRP A 215 2.04 -33.22 10.10
CA TRP A 215 1.10 -32.56 9.18
C TRP A 215 0.81 -33.36 7.91
N GLN A 216 1.82 -33.99 7.31
CA GLN A 216 1.67 -34.85 6.14
C GLN A 216 0.75 -36.07 6.40
N GLU A 217 0.92 -36.73 7.54
CA GLU A 217 0.11 -37.90 7.97
C GLU A 217 -1.31 -37.49 8.37
N ARG A 218 -1.50 -36.26 8.88
CA ARG A 218 -2.82 -35.71 9.20
C ARG A 218 -3.59 -35.28 7.95
N LEU A 219 -2.94 -34.66 6.96
CA LEU A 219 -3.62 -34.03 5.84
C LEU A 219 -3.85 -35.01 4.68
N ASN A 220 -4.84 -35.90 4.84
CA ASN A 220 -5.24 -36.88 3.82
C ASN A 220 -5.65 -36.24 2.49
N TYR A 221 -6.21 -35.02 2.51
CA TYR A 221 -6.64 -34.29 1.32
C TYR A 221 -6.35 -32.79 1.47
N ILE A 222 -5.86 -32.17 0.39
CA ILE A 222 -5.64 -30.73 0.31
C ILE A 222 -6.42 -30.17 -0.88
N MET A 223 -7.18 -29.10 -0.63
CA MET A 223 -8.02 -28.41 -1.61
C MET A 223 -7.69 -26.92 -1.61
N VAL A 224 -7.44 -26.32 -2.78
CA VAL A 224 -7.13 -24.88 -2.90
C VAL A 224 -8.07 -24.20 -3.91
N ASP A 225 -8.79 -23.18 -3.46
CA ASP A 225 -9.65 -22.31 -4.28
C ASP A 225 -8.90 -21.07 -4.77
N GLU A 226 -9.31 -20.53 -5.91
CA GLU A 226 -8.72 -19.35 -6.57
C GLU A 226 -7.20 -19.43 -6.78
N PHE A 227 -6.66 -20.65 -7.01
CA PHE A 227 -5.23 -20.96 -7.06
C PHE A 227 -4.43 -20.14 -8.09
N GLN A 228 -5.07 -19.51 -9.08
CA GLN A 228 -4.38 -18.58 -9.99
C GLN A 228 -3.74 -17.38 -9.28
N ASP A 229 -4.24 -17.00 -8.09
CA ASP A 229 -3.74 -15.87 -7.32
C ASP A 229 -2.67 -16.28 -6.28
N SER A 230 -2.26 -17.55 -6.25
CA SER A 230 -1.18 -18.04 -5.38
C SER A 230 0.20 -17.63 -5.91
N SER A 231 1.12 -17.39 -4.98
CA SER A 231 2.55 -17.19 -5.24
C SER A 231 3.34 -18.50 -5.28
N SER A 232 4.59 -18.44 -5.74
CA SER A 232 5.51 -19.61 -5.73
C SER A 232 5.82 -20.10 -4.31
N VAL A 233 5.87 -19.19 -3.33
CA VAL A 233 6.09 -19.51 -1.91
C VAL A 233 4.87 -20.23 -1.34
N GLU A 234 3.66 -19.77 -1.65
CA GLU A 234 2.41 -20.46 -1.29
C GLU A 234 2.27 -21.82 -1.96
N MET A 235 2.75 -21.99 -3.20
CA MET A 235 2.80 -23.31 -3.84
C MET A 235 3.81 -24.24 -3.14
N ARG A 236 5.01 -23.76 -2.81
CA ARG A 236 6.04 -24.56 -2.11
C ARG A 236 5.52 -25.13 -0.78
N LEU A 237 4.75 -24.35 -0.02
CA LEU A 237 4.09 -24.84 1.20
C LEU A 237 3.14 -26.01 0.92
N ILE A 238 2.38 -25.97 -0.18
CA ILE A 238 1.41 -27.02 -0.53
C ILE A 238 2.08 -28.27 -1.09
N GLU A 239 3.17 -28.13 -1.85
CA GLU A 239 4.02 -29.27 -2.25
C GLU A 239 4.49 -30.05 -1.02
N ILE A 240 5.05 -29.35 -0.02
CA ILE A 240 5.55 -29.97 1.22
C ILE A 240 4.43 -30.66 2.00
N LEU A 241 3.24 -30.06 2.10
CA LEU A 241 2.12 -30.63 2.85
C LEU A 241 1.45 -31.81 2.13
N SER A 242 1.41 -31.82 0.79
CA SER A 242 0.75 -32.87 0.00
C SER A 242 1.63 -34.07 -0.34
N GLU A 243 2.97 -33.96 -0.23
CA GLU A 243 3.97 -34.97 -0.65
C GLU A 243 3.63 -36.43 -0.29
N HIS A 244 3.07 -36.68 0.90
CA HIS A 244 2.84 -38.04 1.44
C HIS A 244 1.65 -38.76 0.81
N TYR A 245 0.48 -38.12 0.71
CA TYR A 245 -0.73 -38.70 0.11
C TYR A 245 -0.90 -38.34 -1.37
N GLN A 246 -0.29 -37.25 -1.82
CA GLN A 246 -0.39 -36.70 -3.18
C GLN A 246 -1.81 -36.28 -3.62
N ASN A 247 -2.76 -36.30 -2.68
CA ASN A 247 -4.17 -35.97 -2.86
C ASN A 247 -4.42 -34.46 -2.80
N LEU A 248 -3.94 -33.76 -3.83
CA LEU A 248 -4.05 -32.30 -3.97
C LEU A 248 -4.99 -31.93 -5.12
N LEU A 249 -6.10 -31.27 -4.79
CA LEU A 249 -6.99 -30.62 -5.75
C LEU A 249 -6.77 -29.11 -5.77
N ILE A 250 -6.37 -28.57 -6.91
CA ILE A 250 -6.33 -27.13 -7.17
C ILE A 250 -7.48 -26.71 -8.09
N VAL A 251 -8.13 -25.58 -7.77
CA VAL A 251 -9.22 -24.99 -8.55
C VAL A 251 -8.87 -23.54 -8.87
N GLY A 252 -9.00 -23.15 -10.13
CA GLY A 252 -8.71 -21.77 -10.52
C GLY A 252 -9.06 -21.43 -11.96
N ASP A 253 -8.89 -20.15 -12.26
CA ASP A 253 -9.11 -19.57 -13.58
C ASP A 253 -7.89 -18.70 -13.99
N PRO A 254 -7.00 -19.16 -14.90
CA PRO A 254 -5.85 -18.36 -15.33
C PRO A 254 -6.26 -17.08 -16.10
N ASP A 255 -7.51 -17.01 -16.55
CA ASP A 255 -8.08 -15.83 -17.20
C ASP A 255 -8.56 -14.78 -16.15
N GLN A 256 -8.58 -15.11 -14.85
CA GLN A 256 -8.97 -14.22 -13.75
C GLN A 256 -7.83 -13.80 -12.81
N ASN A 257 -6.56 -14.13 -13.09
CA ASN A 257 -5.46 -13.65 -12.26
C ASN A 257 -5.27 -12.13 -12.47
N ILE A 258 -5.38 -11.35 -11.39
CA ILE A 258 -5.38 -9.88 -11.41
C ILE A 258 -4.61 -9.29 -10.21
N TYR A 259 -3.74 -10.09 -9.63
CA TYR A 259 -2.92 -9.75 -8.46
C TYR A 259 -1.44 -10.08 -8.71
N GLU A 260 -0.97 -10.07 -9.97
CA GLU A 260 0.42 -10.37 -10.31
C GLU A 260 1.37 -9.32 -9.70
N TRP A 261 0.88 -8.07 -9.55
CA TRP A 261 1.53 -7.01 -8.76
C TRP A 261 1.67 -7.30 -7.26
N ARG A 262 0.99 -8.32 -6.72
CA ARG A 262 1.17 -8.84 -5.35
C ARG A 262 2.09 -10.08 -5.29
N GLY A 263 2.58 -10.57 -6.43
CA GLY A 263 3.47 -11.72 -6.51
C GLY A 263 2.80 -13.07 -6.84
N SER A 264 1.53 -13.07 -7.26
CA SER A 264 0.93 -14.29 -7.84
C SER A 264 1.52 -14.60 -9.23
N ASP A 265 1.66 -15.87 -9.59
CA ASP A 265 2.08 -16.27 -10.94
C ASP A 265 1.07 -17.22 -11.59
N VAL A 266 0.34 -16.70 -12.57
CA VAL A 266 -0.60 -17.45 -13.43
C VAL A 266 0.00 -18.75 -14.01
N LYS A 267 1.32 -18.80 -14.22
CA LYS A 267 2.01 -20.00 -14.73
C LYS A 267 1.90 -21.17 -13.77
N LEU A 268 1.81 -20.96 -12.46
CA LEU A 268 1.68 -22.05 -11.49
C LEU A 268 0.45 -22.91 -11.78
N LEU A 269 -0.65 -22.31 -12.25
CA LEU A 269 -1.86 -23.02 -12.66
C LEU A 269 -1.75 -23.59 -14.09
N VAL A 270 -1.16 -22.84 -15.02
CA VAL A 270 -1.02 -23.24 -16.45
C VAL A 270 -0.06 -24.43 -16.60
N ASP A 271 1.06 -24.42 -15.88
CA ASP A 271 2.17 -25.37 -16.02
C ASP A 271 2.18 -26.49 -14.96
N PHE A 272 1.23 -26.51 -14.02
CA PHE A 272 1.10 -27.51 -12.94
C PHE A 272 1.27 -28.98 -13.42
N GLU A 273 0.70 -29.33 -14.57
CA GLU A 273 0.78 -30.69 -15.16
C GLU A 273 2.22 -31.11 -15.55
N LYS A 274 3.15 -30.16 -15.65
CA LYS A 274 4.55 -30.39 -16.01
C LYS A 274 5.40 -30.72 -14.78
N SER A 275 5.01 -30.24 -13.60
CA SER A 275 5.68 -30.51 -12.32
C SER A 275 5.01 -31.64 -11.53
N HIS A 276 3.69 -31.82 -11.67
CA HIS A 276 2.91 -32.79 -10.91
C HIS A 276 2.39 -33.90 -11.83
N VAL A 277 3.00 -35.08 -11.77
CA VAL A 277 2.72 -36.21 -12.68
C VAL A 277 2.46 -37.49 -11.88
N PRO A 278 1.33 -38.20 -12.10
CA PRO A 278 0.23 -37.86 -13.00
C PRO A 278 -0.70 -36.78 -12.43
N THR A 279 -1.18 -35.86 -13.28
CA THR A 279 -2.27 -34.92 -12.97
C THR A 279 -3.50 -35.21 -13.83
N GLN A 280 -4.68 -35.30 -13.22
CA GLN A 280 -5.95 -35.24 -13.95
C GLN A 280 -6.38 -33.77 -14.13
N THR A 281 -6.47 -33.28 -15.37
CA THR A 281 -7.00 -31.93 -15.66
C THR A 281 -8.46 -32.00 -16.09
N ILE A 282 -9.33 -31.21 -15.44
CA ILE A 282 -10.77 -31.15 -15.70
C ILE A 282 -11.15 -29.70 -16.01
N PHE A 283 -11.87 -29.48 -17.11
CA PHE A 283 -12.32 -28.15 -17.54
C PHE A 283 -13.79 -27.92 -17.17
N LEU A 284 -14.08 -26.84 -16.43
CA LEU A 284 -15.44 -26.34 -16.23
C LEU A 284 -15.64 -25.06 -17.05
N ASN A 285 -16.13 -25.23 -18.28
CA ASN A 285 -16.35 -24.15 -19.24
C ASN A 285 -17.84 -23.79 -19.45
N GLN A 286 -18.78 -24.53 -18.85
CA GLN A 286 -20.17 -24.08 -18.75
C GLN A 286 -20.29 -23.01 -17.67
N ASN A 287 -20.59 -21.78 -18.10
CA ASN A 287 -20.99 -20.66 -17.26
C ASN A 287 -22.51 -20.73 -16.99
N TYR A 288 -22.93 -20.29 -15.80
CA TYR A 288 -24.33 -20.25 -15.34
C TYR A 288 -24.85 -18.82 -15.07
N ARG A 289 -23.98 -17.82 -15.18
CA ARG A 289 -24.19 -16.43 -14.76
C ARG A 289 -24.66 -15.55 -15.91
N SER A 290 -23.87 -15.52 -16.97
CA SER A 290 -23.94 -14.55 -18.06
C SER A 290 -24.71 -15.08 -19.27
N THR A 291 -25.20 -14.19 -20.13
CA THR A 291 -25.82 -14.54 -21.41
C THR A 291 -24.76 -14.87 -22.49
N PRO A 292 -25.14 -15.52 -23.61
CA PRO A 292 -24.22 -15.81 -24.72
C PRO A 292 -23.49 -14.58 -25.26
N GLU A 293 -24.16 -13.43 -25.31
CA GLU A 293 -23.64 -12.17 -25.87
C GLU A 293 -22.50 -11.61 -25.01
N ILE A 294 -22.67 -11.59 -23.69
CA ILE A 294 -21.66 -11.17 -22.71
C ILE A 294 -20.43 -12.11 -22.76
N LEU A 295 -20.66 -13.43 -22.87
CA LEU A 295 -19.58 -14.40 -22.97
C LEU A 295 -18.82 -14.32 -24.30
N LYS A 296 -19.48 -13.96 -25.39
CA LYS A 296 -18.83 -13.71 -26.69
C LYS A 296 -17.82 -12.56 -26.59
N CYS A 297 -18.19 -11.45 -25.95
CA CYS A 297 -17.27 -10.35 -25.65
C CYS A 297 -16.09 -10.80 -24.77
N ALA A 298 -16.36 -11.59 -23.73
CA ALA A 298 -15.33 -12.09 -22.81
C ALA A 298 -14.31 -13.01 -23.52
N ASN A 299 -14.78 -13.97 -24.32
CA ASN A 299 -13.95 -14.93 -25.04
C ASN A 299 -13.05 -14.22 -26.08
N THR A 300 -13.63 -13.41 -26.97
CA THR A 300 -12.87 -12.74 -28.05
C THR A 300 -11.77 -11.79 -27.54
N LEU A 301 -11.97 -11.20 -26.35
CA LEU A 301 -10.97 -10.40 -25.64
C LEU A 301 -9.85 -11.28 -25.03
N ILE A 302 -10.19 -12.34 -24.28
CA ILE A 302 -9.18 -13.14 -23.58
C ILE A 302 -8.39 -14.06 -24.52
N GLU A 303 -8.92 -14.34 -25.72
CA GLU A 303 -8.17 -14.91 -26.85
C GLU A 303 -6.89 -14.13 -27.21
N LYS A 304 -6.73 -12.87 -26.78
CA LYS A 304 -5.52 -12.06 -27.05
C LYS A 304 -4.35 -12.32 -26.08
N ASN A 305 -4.56 -13.12 -25.03
CA ASN A 305 -3.48 -13.52 -24.10
C ASN A 305 -2.85 -14.84 -24.52
N GLU A 306 -1.53 -14.92 -24.41
CA GLU A 306 -0.71 -16.10 -24.71
C GLU A 306 -0.56 -17.00 -23.47
N ILE A 307 -0.38 -16.42 -22.28
CA ILE A 307 -0.24 -17.18 -21.03
C ILE A 307 -1.63 -17.55 -20.48
N ARG A 308 -2.28 -18.50 -21.16
CA ARG A 308 -3.55 -19.11 -20.74
C ARG A 308 -3.70 -20.55 -21.23
N LEU A 309 -4.53 -21.32 -20.53
CA LEU A 309 -5.03 -22.60 -21.04
C LEU A 309 -6.25 -22.34 -21.92
N LYS A 310 -6.21 -22.79 -23.18
CA LYS A 310 -7.30 -22.54 -24.15
C LYS A 310 -8.60 -23.18 -23.69
N LYS A 311 -9.57 -22.32 -23.40
CA LYS A 311 -10.96 -22.65 -23.10
C LYS A 311 -11.84 -21.47 -23.51
N ASP A 312 -13.05 -21.78 -23.93
CA ASP A 312 -14.06 -20.79 -24.30
C ASP A 312 -15.27 -21.02 -23.39
N LEU A 313 -15.78 -19.95 -22.76
CA LEU A 313 -16.99 -20.04 -21.95
C LEU A 313 -18.22 -20.18 -22.85
N PHE A 314 -19.07 -21.15 -22.54
CA PHE A 314 -20.41 -21.25 -23.10
C PHE A 314 -21.45 -21.24 -21.97
N THR A 315 -22.70 -20.90 -22.30
CA THR A 315 -23.82 -20.94 -21.35
C THR A 315 -24.99 -21.73 -21.92
N ARG A 316 -25.92 -22.13 -21.05
CA ARG A 316 -27.26 -22.61 -21.43
C ARG A 316 -28.36 -21.62 -21.05
N ASN A 317 -27.98 -20.45 -20.54
CA ASN A 317 -28.89 -19.33 -20.32
C ASN A 317 -29.45 -18.85 -21.69
N PRO A 318 -30.68 -18.31 -21.73
CA PRO A 318 -31.22 -17.75 -22.96
C PRO A 318 -30.38 -16.57 -23.48
N ASN A 319 -30.53 -16.27 -24.77
CA ASN A 319 -29.98 -15.06 -25.38
C ASN A 319 -30.48 -13.82 -24.62
N GLY A 320 -29.58 -12.89 -24.35
CA GLY A 320 -29.83 -11.66 -23.60
C GLY A 320 -30.07 -10.44 -24.48
N ALA A 321 -29.86 -9.27 -23.88
CA ALA A 321 -29.68 -8.05 -24.64
C ALA A 321 -28.31 -8.04 -25.36
N GLU A 322 -28.21 -7.33 -26.47
CA GLU A 322 -26.93 -7.01 -27.09
C GLU A 322 -26.07 -6.23 -26.07
N VAL A 323 -24.77 -6.56 -25.96
CA VAL A 323 -23.82 -5.72 -25.22
C VAL A 323 -23.79 -4.34 -25.89
N VAL A 324 -23.87 -3.27 -25.12
CA VAL A 324 -23.91 -1.89 -25.66
C VAL A 324 -22.60 -1.17 -25.37
N HIS A 325 -22.11 -0.42 -26.36
CA HIS A 325 -21.02 0.53 -26.21
C HIS A 325 -21.54 1.94 -26.42
N TYR A 326 -21.42 2.82 -25.43
CA TYR A 326 -21.84 4.22 -25.54
C TYR A 326 -20.61 5.14 -25.64
N HIS A 327 -20.49 5.86 -26.76
CA HIS A 327 -19.50 6.90 -26.95
C HIS A 327 -20.12 8.28 -26.67
N SER A 328 -19.54 8.99 -25.71
CA SER A 328 -19.97 10.32 -25.26
C SER A 328 -18.95 11.40 -25.64
N LYS A 329 -19.38 12.67 -25.75
CA LYS A 329 -18.48 13.81 -26.00
C LYS A 329 -17.79 14.30 -24.72
N ASN A 330 -18.24 13.84 -23.56
CA ASN A 330 -17.73 14.21 -22.25
C ASN A 330 -18.36 13.34 -21.15
N ASP A 331 -17.70 13.32 -20.01
CA ASP A 331 -18.02 12.53 -18.81
C ASP A 331 -19.42 12.81 -18.21
N PHE A 332 -20.04 13.96 -18.47
CA PHE A 332 -21.39 14.27 -18.00
C PHE A 332 -22.45 13.63 -18.89
N GLU A 333 -22.26 13.64 -20.21
CA GLU A 333 -23.10 12.91 -21.19
C GLU A 333 -22.99 11.39 -20.97
N GLU A 334 -21.79 10.89 -20.63
CA GLU A 334 -21.54 9.51 -20.18
C GLU A 334 -22.45 9.13 -18.99
N MET A 335 -22.43 9.93 -17.93
CA MET A 335 -23.14 9.63 -16.69
C MET A 335 -24.63 9.97 -16.69
N ASP A 336 -25.07 11.03 -17.38
CA ASP A 336 -26.51 11.29 -17.54
C ASP A 336 -27.19 10.12 -18.30
N HIS A 337 -26.52 9.53 -19.31
CA HIS A 337 -27.06 8.34 -19.99
C HIS A 337 -27.06 7.08 -19.10
N ILE A 338 -26.07 6.89 -18.21
CA ILE A 338 -26.11 5.82 -17.20
C ILE A 338 -27.31 6.01 -16.25
N VAL A 339 -27.63 7.24 -15.85
CA VAL A 339 -28.82 7.52 -15.03
C VAL A 339 -30.12 7.22 -15.79
N GLU A 340 -30.20 7.55 -17.08
CA GLU A 340 -31.34 7.16 -17.93
C GLU A 340 -31.50 5.64 -17.99
N LEU A 341 -30.41 4.90 -18.22
CA LEU A 341 -30.41 3.44 -18.28
C LEU A 341 -30.79 2.81 -16.94
N ILE A 342 -30.24 3.27 -15.82
CA ILE A 342 -30.64 2.81 -14.48
C ILE A 342 -32.14 3.03 -14.28
N LYS A 343 -32.65 4.24 -14.52
CA LYS A 343 -34.08 4.55 -14.29
C LYS A 343 -35.00 3.76 -15.23
N GLY A 344 -34.64 3.62 -16.51
CA GLY A 344 -35.42 2.87 -17.51
C GLY A 344 -35.45 1.36 -17.21
N ILE A 345 -34.29 0.74 -17.00
CA ILE A 345 -34.20 -0.70 -16.72
C ILE A 345 -34.86 -1.02 -15.36
N LYS A 346 -34.68 -0.18 -14.34
CA LYS A 346 -35.33 -0.37 -13.02
C LYS A 346 -36.86 -0.36 -13.13
N GLN A 347 -37.42 0.47 -14.01
CA GLN A 347 -38.86 0.53 -14.26
C GLN A 347 -39.36 -0.62 -15.14
N ALA A 348 -38.58 -1.07 -16.12
CA ALA A 348 -38.97 -2.15 -17.04
C ALA A 348 -38.85 -3.56 -16.42
N GLU A 349 -37.73 -3.87 -15.78
CA GLU A 349 -37.42 -5.20 -15.22
C GLU A 349 -37.79 -5.32 -13.72
N SER A 350 -38.32 -4.25 -13.12
CA SER A 350 -38.63 -4.15 -11.66
C SER A 350 -37.43 -4.36 -10.72
N TYR A 351 -36.20 -4.16 -11.21
CA TYR A 351 -34.98 -4.30 -10.40
C TYR A 351 -34.90 -3.33 -9.22
N LYS A 352 -34.03 -3.66 -8.26
CA LYS A 352 -33.57 -2.80 -7.16
C LYS A 352 -32.34 -2.02 -7.58
N TYR A 353 -32.01 -0.93 -6.90
CA TYR A 353 -30.73 -0.24 -7.11
C TYR A 353 -29.53 -1.14 -6.75
N SER A 354 -29.69 -2.08 -5.81
CA SER A 354 -28.70 -3.13 -5.51
C SER A 354 -28.26 -3.98 -6.70
N ASP A 355 -29.07 -4.05 -7.75
CA ASP A 355 -28.90 -4.96 -8.88
C ASP A 355 -28.06 -4.32 -10.02
N PHE A 356 -27.67 -3.05 -9.83
CA PHE A 356 -26.84 -2.27 -10.73
C PHE A 356 -25.45 -2.04 -10.13
N ALA A 357 -24.41 -2.31 -10.91
CA ALA A 357 -23.03 -2.00 -10.55
C ALA A 357 -22.35 -1.08 -11.57
N ILE A 358 -21.57 -0.12 -11.06
CA ILE A 358 -20.70 0.77 -11.85
C ILE A 358 -19.25 0.42 -11.51
N LEU A 359 -18.53 -0.08 -12.51
CA LEU A 359 -17.14 -0.56 -12.38
C LEU A 359 -16.17 0.39 -13.06
N TYR A 360 -15.06 0.70 -12.39
CA TYR A 360 -14.01 1.59 -12.91
C TYR A 360 -12.60 1.06 -12.62
N ARG A 361 -11.62 1.44 -13.47
CA ARG A 361 -10.22 1.01 -13.33
C ARG A 361 -9.42 1.83 -12.32
N SER A 362 -9.76 3.08 -12.07
CA SER A 362 -9.06 3.99 -11.14
C SER A 362 -10.05 4.81 -10.30
N GLY A 363 -9.69 5.11 -9.05
CA GLY A 363 -10.58 5.72 -8.06
C GLY A 363 -11.08 7.13 -8.43
N PHE A 364 -10.37 7.90 -9.24
CA PHE A 364 -10.81 9.26 -9.62
C PHE A 364 -12.10 9.26 -10.47
N LEU A 365 -12.37 8.17 -11.19
CA LEU A 365 -13.57 8.05 -12.04
C LEU A 365 -14.88 8.01 -11.22
N SER A 366 -14.83 7.65 -9.94
CA SER A 366 -16.04 7.59 -9.11
C SER A 366 -16.71 8.95 -8.94
N ARG A 367 -15.94 10.04 -8.86
CA ARG A 367 -16.41 11.38 -8.48
C ARG A 367 -17.53 11.94 -9.38
N ILE A 368 -17.48 11.63 -10.68
CA ILE A 368 -18.47 12.11 -11.66
C ILE A 368 -19.77 11.32 -11.52
N ALA A 369 -19.65 10.01 -11.29
CA ALA A 369 -20.78 9.14 -10.97
C ALA A 369 -21.40 9.50 -9.61
N GLU A 370 -20.58 9.79 -8.59
CA GLU A 370 -21.04 10.29 -7.28
C GLU A 370 -21.87 11.58 -7.45
N LYS A 371 -21.35 12.62 -8.14
CA LYS A 371 -22.09 13.88 -8.42
C LYS A 371 -23.44 13.57 -9.10
N LYS A 372 -23.41 12.78 -10.18
CA LYS A 372 -24.59 12.50 -11.01
C LYS A 372 -25.64 11.60 -10.36
N LEU A 373 -25.27 10.70 -9.45
CA LEU A 373 -26.24 9.89 -8.70
C LEU A 373 -26.92 10.73 -7.61
N VAL A 374 -26.17 11.61 -6.92
CA VAL A 374 -26.70 12.57 -5.95
C VAL A 374 -27.66 13.57 -6.62
N GLU A 375 -27.21 14.27 -7.68
CA GLU A 375 -28.04 15.20 -8.50
C GLU A 375 -29.42 14.62 -8.85
N LYS A 376 -29.48 13.31 -9.10
CA LYS A 376 -30.63 12.61 -9.67
C LYS A 376 -31.38 11.76 -8.63
N ASN A 377 -31.02 11.90 -7.36
CA ASN A 377 -31.61 11.23 -6.18
C ASN A 377 -31.60 9.68 -6.30
N ILE A 378 -30.47 9.11 -6.69
CA ILE A 378 -30.23 7.66 -6.69
C ILE A 378 -29.29 7.29 -5.55
N PRO A 379 -29.65 6.36 -4.64
CA PRO A 379 -28.77 5.88 -3.60
C PRO A 379 -27.62 5.06 -4.19
N TYR A 380 -26.39 5.27 -3.69
CA TYR A 380 -25.19 4.56 -4.11
C TYR A 380 -24.32 4.15 -2.91
N GLU A 381 -23.50 3.12 -3.09
CA GLU A 381 -22.57 2.57 -2.10
C GLU A 381 -21.22 2.31 -2.78
N ILE A 382 -20.11 2.67 -2.13
CA ILE A 382 -18.75 2.40 -2.67
C ILE A 382 -18.15 1.18 -1.97
N LEU A 383 -17.99 0.06 -2.68
CA LEU A 383 -17.44 -1.16 -2.13
C LEU A 383 -15.90 -1.17 -2.17
N GLY A 384 -15.28 -1.22 -0.99
CA GLY A 384 -13.81 -1.30 -0.84
C GLY A 384 -13.07 0.01 -1.12
N GLY A 385 -13.71 1.15 -0.89
CA GLY A 385 -13.13 2.49 -1.00
C GLY A 385 -13.93 3.51 -0.20
N VAL A 386 -13.53 4.79 -0.25
CA VAL A 386 -14.26 5.91 0.38
C VAL A 386 -14.75 6.92 -0.67
N ARG A 387 -15.82 7.65 -0.33
CA ARG A 387 -16.38 8.73 -1.17
C ARG A 387 -15.29 9.76 -1.50
N PHE A 388 -15.35 10.38 -2.67
CA PHE A 388 -14.26 11.22 -3.17
C PHE A 388 -13.83 12.30 -2.17
N TYR A 389 -14.79 13.07 -1.62
CA TYR A 389 -14.51 14.11 -0.62
C TYR A 389 -14.09 13.60 0.77
N GLN A 390 -14.12 12.28 1.02
CA GLN A 390 -13.66 11.65 2.26
C GLN A 390 -12.22 11.09 2.15
N ARG A 391 -11.59 11.17 0.97
CA ARG A 391 -10.20 10.73 0.77
C ARG A 391 -9.22 11.65 1.50
N MET A 392 -8.12 11.10 2.00
CA MET A 392 -7.23 11.81 2.92
C MET A 392 -6.62 13.07 2.30
N GLU A 393 -6.22 12.98 1.03
CA GLU A 393 -5.66 14.07 0.23
C GLU A 393 -6.68 15.16 -0.07
N ILE A 394 -7.94 14.80 -0.28
CA ILE A 394 -9.03 15.76 -0.51
C ILE A 394 -9.38 16.47 0.80
N LEU A 395 -9.49 15.72 1.90
CA LEU A 395 -9.72 16.27 3.25
C LEU A 395 -8.56 17.16 3.73
N ASP A 396 -7.31 16.86 3.38
CA ASP A 396 -6.16 17.70 3.71
C ASP A 396 -6.21 19.04 2.95
N ILE A 397 -6.48 19.03 1.64
CA ILE A 397 -6.64 20.28 0.88
C ILE A 397 -7.88 21.07 1.30
N LEU A 398 -9.00 20.41 1.59
CA LEU A 398 -10.18 21.06 2.16
C LEU A 398 -9.87 21.68 3.54
N ALA A 399 -9.00 21.07 4.35
CA ALA A 399 -8.54 21.68 5.60
C ALA A 399 -7.60 22.89 5.36
N TYR A 400 -6.76 22.90 4.33
CA TYR A 400 -6.04 24.12 3.93
C TYR A 400 -6.98 25.25 3.54
N LEU A 401 -7.97 24.97 2.70
CA LEU A 401 -8.94 25.96 2.23
C LEU A 401 -9.82 26.48 3.39
N LYS A 402 -10.32 25.59 4.26
CA LYS A 402 -11.09 25.95 5.47
C LYS A 402 -10.28 26.73 6.48
N LEU A 403 -9.00 26.40 6.67
CA LEU A 403 -8.12 27.21 7.52
C LEU A 403 -7.97 28.60 6.92
N ILE A 404 -7.69 28.73 5.63
CA ILE A 404 -7.51 30.04 4.96
C ILE A 404 -8.78 30.91 5.10
N ALA A 405 -9.96 30.37 4.81
CA ALA A 405 -11.24 31.10 4.87
C ALA A 405 -11.75 31.38 6.30
N PHE A 406 -11.78 30.37 7.17
CA PHE A 406 -12.54 30.40 8.43
C PHE A 406 -11.69 30.39 9.72
N ASP A 407 -10.36 30.30 9.61
CA ASP A 407 -9.43 30.18 10.76
C ASP A 407 -9.69 28.94 11.66
N ASP A 408 -10.28 27.88 11.06
CA ASP A 408 -10.77 26.67 11.76
C ASP A 408 -9.67 25.85 12.47
N ASP A 409 -9.84 25.69 13.79
CA ASP A 409 -8.98 24.90 14.67
C ASP A 409 -8.96 23.39 14.33
N ILE A 410 -10.07 22.82 13.84
CA ILE A 410 -10.12 21.39 13.48
C ILE A 410 -9.26 21.15 12.25
N SER A 411 -9.42 21.98 11.22
CA SER A 411 -8.56 22.00 10.03
C SER A 411 -7.11 22.27 10.40
N PHE A 412 -6.82 23.29 11.22
CA PHE A 412 -5.46 23.59 11.69
C PHE A 412 -4.77 22.35 12.29
N LYS A 413 -5.43 21.64 13.22
CA LYS A 413 -4.89 20.42 13.86
C LYS A 413 -4.58 19.30 12.86
N ARG A 414 -5.33 19.22 11.74
CA ARG A 414 -5.12 18.23 10.67
C ARG A 414 -3.89 18.52 9.80
N ILE A 415 -3.68 19.78 9.41
CA ILE A 415 -2.68 20.16 8.39
C ILE A 415 -1.40 20.82 8.91
N ILE A 416 -1.34 21.26 10.17
CA ILE A 416 -0.15 21.94 10.74
C ILE A 416 1.15 21.14 10.53
N ASN A 417 1.08 19.80 10.62
CA ASN A 417 2.19 18.88 10.43
C ASN A 417 1.99 17.92 9.23
N THR A 418 1.19 18.33 8.24
CA THR A 418 0.97 17.59 6.99
C THR A 418 1.13 18.54 5.78
N PRO A 419 2.29 18.56 5.07
CA PRO A 419 3.49 17.75 5.27
C PRO A 419 4.21 17.99 6.61
N ARG A 420 5.16 17.13 6.99
CA ARG A 420 5.84 17.18 8.30
C ARG A 420 6.60 18.50 8.49
N ARG A 421 6.31 19.24 9.57
CA ARG A 421 6.96 20.53 9.96
C ARG A 421 7.56 20.50 11.37
N ARG A 422 7.87 19.29 11.87
CA ARG A 422 8.39 19.03 13.22
C ARG A 422 7.48 19.58 14.33
N PHE A 423 6.17 19.59 14.09
CA PHE A 423 5.12 20.09 15.00
C PHE A 423 4.29 18.94 15.56
N GLY A 424 4.85 18.23 16.56
CA GLY A 424 4.20 17.08 17.21
C GLY A 424 3.26 17.45 18.37
N ARG A 425 2.54 16.45 18.90
CA ARG A 425 1.53 16.59 19.98
C ARG A 425 1.97 17.50 21.14
N SER A 426 3.20 17.39 21.63
CA SER A 426 3.69 18.23 22.74
C SER A 426 3.71 19.73 22.41
N LYS A 427 4.00 20.12 21.16
CA LYS A 427 3.94 21.53 20.72
C LYS A 427 2.49 21.98 20.52
N LEU A 428 1.62 21.10 20.01
CA LEU A 428 0.19 21.38 19.87
C LEU A 428 -0.46 21.61 21.24
N SER A 429 -0.24 20.73 22.22
CA SER A 429 -0.80 20.91 23.57
C SER A 429 -0.16 22.06 24.35
N HIS A 430 1.08 22.45 24.01
CA HIS A 430 1.63 23.71 24.50
C HIS A 430 0.89 24.92 23.90
N LEU A 431 0.64 24.92 22.59
CA LEU A 431 -0.14 25.96 21.91
C LEU A 431 -1.58 26.05 22.44
N GLU A 432 -2.24 24.92 22.66
CA GLU A 432 -3.55 24.83 23.34
C GLU A 432 -3.47 25.47 24.74
N SER A 433 -2.45 25.13 25.56
CA SER A 433 -2.26 25.73 26.89
C SER A 433 -1.91 27.23 26.89
N ILE A 434 -1.49 27.81 25.75
CA ILE A 434 -1.30 29.26 25.56
C ILE A 434 -2.64 29.91 25.20
N ARG A 435 -3.40 29.31 24.26
CA ARG A 435 -4.74 29.75 23.85
C ARG A 435 -5.70 29.78 25.04
N ASP A 436 -5.70 28.72 25.83
CA ASP A 436 -6.61 28.49 26.95
C ASP A 436 -6.20 29.25 28.23
N GLY A 437 -5.13 30.06 28.18
CA GLY A 437 -4.67 30.90 29.28
C GLY A 437 -4.04 30.16 30.48
N LEU A 438 -3.88 28.84 30.40
CA LEU A 438 -3.48 28.00 31.54
C LEU A 438 -2.02 28.21 31.99
N ASN A 439 -1.14 28.75 31.15
CA ASN A 439 0.24 29.11 31.53
C ASN A 439 0.35 30.46 32.26
N GLY A 440 -0.37 30.63 33.37
CA GLY A 440 -0.26 31.77 34.28
C GLY A 440 1.05 31.84 35.09
N GLY A 441 2.20 31.51 34.48
CA GLY A 441 3.44 31.15 35.19
C GLY A 441 4.76 31.67 34.64
N TYR A 442 4.84 32.25 33.43
CA TYR A 442 6.09 32.81 32.91
C TYR A 442 5.92 34.08 32.05
N GLY A 443 6.37 35.22 32.60
CA GLY A 443 6.86 36.37 31.85
C GLY A 443 5.82 37.29 31.20
N GLN A 444 5.65 38.48 31.77
CA GLN A 444 5.10 39.63 31.02
C GLN A 444 6.07 40.01 29.90
N LEU A 445 5.68 39.83 28.64
CA LEU A 445 6.30 40.48 27.48
C LEU A 445 5.23 40.71 26.40
N SER A 446 5.21 41.93 25.85
CA SER A 446 4.34 42.38 24.75
C SER A 446 2.83 42.09 24.91
N LEU A 447 2.17 42.82 25.80
CA LEU A 447 0.73 43.12 25.68
C LEU A 447 0.48 44.35 24.77
N ASP A 448 1.52 45.13 24.49
CA ASP A 448 1.44 46.48 23.88
C ASP A 448 1.45 46.51 22.34
N VAL A 449 1.27 45.36 21.67
CA VAL A 449 1.24 45.26 20.21
C VAL A 449 0.11 44.33 19.75
N TYR A 450 -1.15 44.76 19.85
CA TYR A 450 -2.23 44.48 18.86
C TYR A 450 -3.56 45.23 19.13
N THR A 451 -3.50 46.51 19.54
CA THR A 451 -4.67 47.33 19.92
C THR A 451 -4.90 48.56 19.01
N SER A 452 -4.38 48.53 17.78
CA SER A 452 -4.44 49.68 16.85
C SER A 452 -4.73 49.29 15.39
N ALA A 453 -5.73 48.44 15.15
CA ALA A 453 -6.13 48.03 13.79
C ALA A 453 -7.65 47.77 13.57
N GLN A 454 -8.55 48.07 14.51
CA GLN A 454 -9.98 48.20 14.22
C GLN A 454 -10.62 49.35 14.98
N ASN A 455 -10.94 50.41 14.23
CA ASN A 455 -11.95 51.41 14.58
C ASN A 455 -12.99 51.37 13.45
N ASP A 456 -13.82 50.33 13.41
CA ASP A 456 -15.12 50.45 12.72
C ASP A 456 -16.22 49.56 13.33
N ASN A 457 -17.17 50.25 13.96
CA ASN A 457 -18.56 49.88 14.25
C ASN A 457 -19.00 48.40 14.22
N GLY A 458 -18.74 47.71 15.34
CA GLY A 458 -19.82 47.12 16.13
C GLY A 458 -20.41 45.76 15.70
N ARG A 459 -19.88 44.69 16.31
CA ARG A 459 -20.65 43.54 16.79
C ARG A 459 -19.88 42.82 17.89
N ASP A 460 -20.35 42.91 19.12
CA ASP A 460 -19.79 42.13 20.22
C ASP A 460 -20.07 40.64 20.03
N ASN A 461 -19.00 39.85 19.95
CA ASN A 461 -19.00 38.46 20.36
C ASN A 461 -17.61 38.10 20.87
N GLN A 462 -17.52 37.20 21.84
CA GLN A 462 -16.26 36.81 22.45
C GLN A 462 -15.52 35.82 21.53
N ASN A 463 -14.75 36.35 20.57
CA ASN A 463 -13.86 35.52 19.76
C ASN A 463 -12.75 34.93 20.64
N GLU A 464 -12.89 33.65 20.99
CA GLU A 464 -11.75 32.80 21.34
C GLU A 464 -10.71 32.91 20.21
N LYS A 465 -9.43 33.09 20.57
CA LYS A 465 -8.38 33.12 19.55
C LYS A 465 -8.18 31.72 19.00
N SER A 466 -8.20 31.56 17.68
CA SER A 466 -7.81 30.29 17.05
C SER A 466 -6.37 29.90 17.43
N LEU A 467 -6.06 28.61 17.30
CA LEU A 467 -4.72 28.07 17.42
C LEU A 467 -3.77 28.66 16.36
N PHE A 468 -4.27 28.98 15.16
CA PHE A 468 -3.46 29.64 14.13
C PHE A 468 -3.07 31.07 14.54
N THR A 469 -4.04 31.89 14.94
CA THR A 469 -3.81 33.27 15.40
C THR A 469 -2.97 33.29 16.68
N THR A 470 -3.17 32.31 17.57
CA THR A 470 -2.30 32.10 18.74
C THR A 470 -0.87 31.74 18.32
N LEU A 471 -0.68 30.79 17.39
CA LEU A 471 0.64 30.35 16.92
C LEU A 471 1.40 31.50 16.26
N LYS A 472 0.72 32.30 15.44
CA LYS A 472 1.26 33.52 14.81
C LYS A 472 1.76 34.51 15.87
N GLY A 473 1.01 34.70 16.96
CA GLY A 473 1.40 35.55 18.08
C GLY A 473 2.58 35.02 18.91
N CYS A 474 2.75 33.70 19.02
CA CYS A 474 3.80 33.07 19.84
C CYS A 474 4.96 32.44 19.03
N ILE A 475 5.05 32.68 17.71
CA ILE A 475 5.93 31.91 16.81
C ILE A 475 7.43 32.00 17.12
N GLU A 476 7.87 33.10 17.73
CA GLU A 476 9.27 33.31 18.15
C GLU A 476 9.59 32.69 19.53
N GLN A 477 8.62 32.06 20.21
CA GLN A 477 8.90 31.28 21.42
C GLN A 477 9.77 30.07 21.09
N LYS A 478 10.73 29.80 21.98
CA LYS A 478 11.81 28.82 21.84
C LYS A 478 11.31 27.41 21.52
N GLU A 479 10.14 27.08 22.01
CA GLU A 479 9.42 25.83 21.84
C GLU A 479 9.03 25.61 20.37
N PHE A 480 8.69 26.68 19.64
CA PHE A 480 8.30 26.65 18.23
C PHE A 480 9.44 26.96 17.25
N LEU A 481 10.51 27.63 17.69
CA LEU A 481 11.74 27.86 16.89
C LEU A 481 12.41 26.57 16.36
N SER A 482 12.08 25.41 16.94
CA SER A 482 12.54 24.08 16.51
C SER A 482 11.63 23.40 15.47
N SER A 483 10.77 24.16 14.79
CA SER A 483 9.78 23.66 13.82
C SER A 483 9.65 24.58 12.62
N ASP A 484 9.29 24.00 11.48
CA ASP A 484 9.23 24.65 10.17
C ASP A 484 7.91 25.42 9.95
N VAL A 485 7.17 25.65 11.03
CA VAL A 485 5.87 26.34 11.03
C VAL A 485 5.96 27.81 10.64
N ARG A 486 7.15 28.43 10.64
CA ARG A 486 7.34 29.79 10.12
C ARG A 486 6.90 29.90 8.66
N GLY A 487 7.31 28.95 7.81
CA GLY A 487 6.89 28.90 6.41
C GLY A 487 5.39 28.66 6.24
N PHE A 488 4.79 27.85 7.12
CA PHE A 488 3.34 27.59 7.13
C PHE A 488 2.52 28.84 7.49
N VAL A 489 2.90 29.57 8.55
CA VAL A 489 2.20 30.79 8.97
C VAL A 489 2.33 31.89 7.91
N THR A 490 3.53 32.07 7.33
CA THR A 490 3.72 32.99 6.19
C THR A 490 2.87 32.58 4.99
N PHE A 491 2.83 31.30 4.61
CA PHE A 491 1.99 30.81 3.51
C PHE A 491 0.49 31.09 3.74
N VAL A 492 -0.05 30.81 4.92
CA VAL A 492 -1.49 31.05 5.21
C VAL A 492 -1.81 32.54 5.21
N ASP A 493 -0.93 33.39 5.76
CA ASP A 493 -1.09 34.85 5.69
C ASP A 493 -1.01 35.38 4.24
N ASP A 494 -0.02 34.92 3.47
CA ASP A 494 0.14 35.29 2.06
C ASP A 494 -1.06 34.86 1.23
N MET A 495 -1.63 33.67 1.48
CA MET A 495 -2.88 33.25 0.85
C MET A 495 -4.05 34.16 1.21
N ARG A 496 -4.28 34.43 2.51
CA ARG A 496 -5.36 35.34 2.96
C ARG A 496 -5.26 36.73 2.34
N ASN A 497 -4.06 37.24 2.14
CA ASN A 497 -3.84 38.53 1.46
C ASN A 497 -4.13 38.49 -0.06
N LYS A 498 -4.07 37.31 -0.69
CA LYS A 498 -4.29 37.12 -2.14
C LYS A 498 -5.72 36.72 -2.52
N ILE A 499 -6.41 35.88 -1.72
CA ILE A 499 -7.64 35.18 -2.15
C ILE A 499 -8.72 36.10 -2.75
N GLY A 500 -8.91 37.31 -2.22
CA GLY A 500 -9.92 38.26 -2.71
C GLY A 500 -9.69 38.80 -4.13
N ASN A 501 -8.59 38.45 -4.79
CA ASN A 501 -8.28 38.79 -6.18
C ASN A 501 -7.93 37.55 -7.04
N MET A 502 -8.19 36.34 -6.54
CA MET A 502 -7.89 35.07 -7.22
C MET A 502 -9.15 34.27 -7.49
N ARG A 503 -9.16 33.53 -8.60
CA ARG A 503 -10.23 32.56 -8.94
C ARG A 503 -10.07 31.29 -8.09
N ILE A 504 -11.15 30.52 -7.90
CA ILE A 504 -11.14 29.30 -7.07
C ILE A 504 -10.10 28.28 -7.56
N SER A 505 -9.97 28.09 -8.87
CA SER A 505 -8.95 27.20 -9.46
C SER A 505 -7.52 27.73 -9.29
N GLU A 506 -7.32 29.04 -9.26
CA GLU A 506 -6.02 29.64 -8.93
C GLU A 506 -5.70 29.43 -7.44
N ILE A 507 -6.68 29.61 -6.55
CA ILE A 507 -6.55 29.36 -5.10
C ILE A 507 -6.21 27.89 -4.85
N VAL A 508 -6.94 26.95 -5.46
CA VAL A 508 -6.66 25.51 -5.31
C VAL A 508 -5.29 25.13 -5.89
N ASN A 509 -4.89 25.66 -7.04
CA ASN A 509 -3.57 25.38 -7.61
C ASN A 509 -2.42 25.97 -6.77
N GLU A 510 -2.54 27.20 -6.27
CA GLU A 510 -1.55 27.81 -5.39
C GLU A 510 -1.50 27.08 -4.03
N VAL A 511 -2.64 26.75 -3.41
CA VAL A 511 -2.70 26.02 -2.13
C VAL A 511 -2.07 24.63 -2.23
N THR A 512 -2.39 23.87 -3.27
CA THR A 512 -1.83 22.51 -3.47
C THR A 512 -0.32 22.53 -3.71
N SER A 513 0.19 23.58 -4.38
CA SER A 513 1.60 23.74 -4.73
C SER A 513 2.42 24.36 -3.59
N ALA A 514 2.05 25.57 -3.14
CA ALA A 514 2.84 26.38 -2.22
C ALA A 514 2.78 25.93 -0.74
N SER A 515 1.79 25.12 -0.36
CA SER A 515 1.80 24.43 0.95
C SER A 515 2.87 23.34 1.05
N GLY A 516 3.42 22.90 -0.08
CA GLY A 516 4.28 21.73 -0.25
C GLY A 516 3.53 20.40 -0.38
N TYR A 517 2.19 20.41 -0.35
CA TYR A 517 1.39 19.18 -0.25
C TYR A 517 1.46 18.28 -1.49
N GLU A 518 1.44 18.85 -2.70
CA GLU A 518 1.60 18.06 -3.94
C GLU A 518 2.99 17.42 -4.04
N SER A 519 4.06 18.15 -3.67
CA SER A 519 5.42 17.62 -3.64
C SER A 519 5.55 16.47 -2.63
N TYR A 520 4.94 16.61 -1.45
CA TYR A 520 4.92 15.57 -0.43
C TYR A 520 4.24 14.27 -0.90
N ILE A 521 3.11 14.34 -1.62
CA ILE A 521 2.50 13.12 -2.21
C ILE A 521 3.43 12.53 -3.29
N ARG A 522 4.06 13.38 -4.11
CA ARG A 522 5.01 12.96 -5.15
C ARG A 522 6.25 12.27 -4.56
N GLU A 523 6.74 12.71 -3.40
CA GLU A 523 7.80 12.07 -2.61
C GLU A 523 7.36 10.71 -2.03
N LEU A 524 6.09 10.56 -1.65
CA LEU A 524 5.53 9.26 -1.27
C LEU A 524 5.36 8.29 -2.45
N GLY A 525 5.35 8.79 -3.70
CA GLY A 525 5.08 8.00 -4.90
C GLY A 525 3.62 7.52 -5.02
N ASP A 526 2.70 8.12 -4.27
CA ASP A 526 1.29 7.74 -4.24
C ASP A 526 0.53 8.42 -5.39
N GLU A 527 0.61 7.81 -6.57
CA GLU A 527 0.01 8.35 -7.80
C GLU A 527 -1.52 8.35 -7.78
N GLU A 528 -2.19 7.47 -7.03
CA GLU A 528 -3.66 7.52 -6.93
C GLU A 528 -4.11 8.80 -6.22
N ARG A 529 -3.38 9.23 -5.19
CA ARG A 529 -3.62 10.54 -4.57
C ARG A 529 -3.27 11.70 -5.49
N LEU A 530 -2.24 11.60 -6.33
CA LEU A 530 -1.94 12.63 -7.33
C LEU A 530 -3.07 12.74 -8.38
N ASP A 531 -3.65 11.62 -8.82
CA ASP A 531 -4.77 11.61 -9.76
C ASP A 531 -6.06 12.15 -9.13
N ASN A 532 -6.32 11.83 -7.86
CA ASN A 532 -7.43 12.43 -7.09
C ASN A 532 -7.23 13.94 -6.87
N LEU A 533 -6.00 14.38 -6.61
CA LEU A 533 -5.65 15.80 -6.45
C LEU A 533 -5.79 16.56 -7.78
N ALA A 534 -5.40 15.94 -8.90
CA ALA A 534 -5.60 16.48 -10.24
C ALA A 534 -7.09 16.57 -10.61
N GLU A 535 -7.90 15.58 -10.24
CA GLU A 535 -9.36 15.69 -10.37
C GLU A 535 -9.91 16.83 -9.50
N PHE A 536 -9.47 17.00 -8.26
CA PHE A 536 -9.92 18.11 -7.41
C PHE A 536 -9.60 19.50 -8.00
N LYS A 537 -8.42 19.65 -8.65
CA LYS A 537 -8.09 20.84 -9.45
C LYS A 537 -9.08 21.05 -10.62
N ARG A 538 -9.52 19.96 -11.27
CA ARG A 538 -10.56 20.00 -12.31
C ARG A 538 -11.93 20.44 -11.74
N ILE A 539 -12.30 20.02 -10.53
CA ILE A 539 -13.54 20.45 -9.84
C ILE A 539 -13.56 21.97 -9.68
N SER A 540 -12.48 22.60 -9.22
CA SER A 540 -12.44 24.06 -9.08
C SER A 540 -12.64 24.81 -10.42
N SER A 541 -12.09 24.31 -11.53
CA SER A 541 -12.32 24.87 -12.87
C SER A 541 -13.64 24.42 -13.54
N GLU A 542 -14.43 23.58 -12.88
CA GLU A 542 -15.81 23.20 -13.26
C GLU A 542 -16.80 24.16 -12.58
N PHE A 543 -16.63 24.37 -11.27
CA PHE A 543 -17.45 25.29 -10.47
C PHE A 543 -17.43 26.73 -11.01
N GLU A 544 -16.28 27.25 -11.45
CA GLU A 544 -16.17 28.57 -12.10
C GLU A 544 -17.04 28.71 -13.35
N LYS A 545 -17.36 27.61 -14.04
CA LYS A 545 -18.22 27.59 -15.24
C LYS A 545 -19.69 27.39 -14.91
N GLU A 546 -19.98 26.68 -13.81
CA GLU A 546 -21.34 26.37 -13.36
C GLU A 546 -21.95 27.54 -12.57
N PHE A 547 -21.18 28.19 -11.70
CA PHE A 547 -21.61 29.29 -10.83
C PHE A 547 -21.06 30.67 -11.23
N GLY A 548 -20.04 30.72 -12.10
CA GLY A 548 -19.44 31.95 -12.63
C GLY A 548 -18.13 32.38 -11.93
N GLU A 549 -17.41 33.31 -12.57
CA GLU A 549 -16.03 33.68 -12.20
C GLU A 549 -15.89 34.47 -10.88
N ASN A 550 -17.01 34.88 -10.27
CA ASN A 550 -17.05 35.69 -9.04
C ASN A 550 -17.30 34.84 -7.76
N LEU A 551 -17.31 33.51 -7.86
CA LEU A 551 -17.57 32.60 -6.73
C LEU A 551 -16.53 32.79 -5.62
N THR A 552 -16.98 32.99 -4.37
CA THR A 552 -16.09 33.11 -3.21
C THR A 552 -15.60 31.76 -2.69
N LEU A 553 -14.48 31.77 -1.95
CA LEU A 553 -13.93 30.55 -1.35
C LEU A 553 -14.90 29.94 -0.31
N GLU A 554 -15.64 30.81 0.37
CA GLU A 554 -16.64 30.47 1.36
C GLU A 554 -17.85 29.76 0.74
N GLU A 555 -18.35 30.25 -0.41
CA GLU A 555 -19.43 29.61 -1.18
C GLU A 555 -18.97 28.25 -1.76
N PHE A 556 -17.77 28.20 -2.33
CA PHE A 556 -17.17 26.95 -2.83
C PHE A 556 -17.07 25.86 -1.75
N LEU A 557 -16.66 26.25 -0.52
CA LEU A 557 -16.55 25.34 0.61
C LEU A 557 -17.92 24.93 1.20
N GLN A 558 -18.95 25.78 1.09
CA GLN A 558 -20.32 25.43 1.47
C GLN A 558 -20.92 24.41 0.50
N GLU A 559 -20.81 24.63 -0.81
CA GLU A 559 -21.34 23.72 -1.82
C GLU A 559 -20.64 22.35 -1.81
N ILE A 560 -19.31 22.30 -1.59
CA ILE A 560 -18.62 21.03 -1.34
C ILE A 560 -19.12 20.34 -0.05
N ALA A 561 -19.46 21.11 1.00
CA ALA A 561 -19.99 20.53 2.24
C ALA A 561 -21.40 19.94 2.04
N LEU A 562 -22.23 20.52 1.17
CA LEU A 562 -23.51 19.94 0.75
C LEU A 562 -23.28 18.62 -0.01
N GLN A 563 -22.47 18.65 -1.08
CA GLN A 563 -22.17 17.46 -1.89
C GLN A 563 -21.50 16.32 -1.09
N ALA A 564 -20.73 16.63 -0.05
CA ALA A 564 -20.14 15.64 0.85
C ALA A 564 -21.13 15.10 1.91
N GLY A 565 -22.21 15.84 2.21
CA GLY A 565 -23.21 15.50 3.22
C GLY A 565 -24.38 14.65 2.71
N GLU A 566 -24.74 14.74 1.43
CA GLU A 566 -25.94 14.09 0.85
C GLU A 566 -25.84 12.56 0.63
N GLY A 567 -25.02 11.86 1.42
CA GLY A 567 -24.95 10.39 1.41
C GLY A 567 -25.30 9.82 2.78
N ARG A 568 -26.51 9.26 2.90
CA ARG A 568 -27.05 8.58 4.10
C ARG A 568 -26.19 7.35 4.51
N ASP A 569 -26.58 6.75 5.64
CA ASP A 569 -26.06 5.48 6.15
C ASP A 569 -26.13 4.34 5.12
N GLU A 570 -25.44 3.22 5.39
CA GLU A 570 -25.33 2.04 4.51
C GLU A 570 -26.72 1.49 4.10
N GLN A 571 -27.23 1.93 2.94
CA GLN A 571 -28.52 1.49 2.43
C GLN A 571 -28.35 0.19 1.62
N PRO A 572 -29.02 -0.92 1.98
CA PRO A 572 -28.84 -2.19 1.28
C PRO A 572 -29.28 -2.09 -0.19
N ASP A 573 -30.36 -1.35 -0.47
CA ASP A 573 -30.82 -1.03 -1.83
C ASP A 573 -30.16 0.25 -2.37
N ALA A 574 -28.96 0.11 -2.91
CA ALA A 574 -28.15 1.20 -3.46
C ALA A 574 -27.26 0.69 -4.61
N VAL A 575 -27.00 1.54 -5.62
CA VAL A 575 -26.13 1.23 -6.77
C VAL A 575 -24.71 0.97 -6.30
N LYS A 576 -24.14 -0.18 -6.67
CA LYS A 576 -22.83 -0.62 -6.15
C LYS A 576 -21.70 -0.09 -7.03
N MET A 577 -20.98 0.91 -6.54
CA MET A 577 -19.82 1.52 -7.19
C MET A 577 -18.53 0.88 -6.66
N MET A 578 -17.62 0.46 -7.54
CA MET A 578 -16.36 -0.17 -7.09
C MET A 578 -15.26 -0.20 -8.14
N THR A 579 -14.02 -0.42 -7.70
CA THR A 579 -12.94 -0.78 -8.62
C THR A 579 -13.16 -2.17 -9.20
N ILE A 580 -12.69 -2.42 -10.43
CA ILE A 580 -12.79 -3.76 -11.04
C ILE A 580 -12.11 -4.84 -10.18
N HIS A 581 -11.01 -4.50 -9.48
CA HIS A 581 -10.34 -5.42 -8.54
C HIS A 581 -11.24 -5.80 -7.35
N SER A 582 -12.03 -4.85 -6.84
CA SER A 582 -13.01 -5.07 -5.76
C SER A 582 -14.20 -5.93 -6.20
N ALA A 583 -14.49 -5.95 -7.51
CA ALA A 583 -15.60 -6.72 -8.07
C ALA A 583 -15.32 -8.23 -8.21
N LYS A 584 -14.07 -8.69 -8.01
CA LYS A 584 -13.73 -10.11 -8.11
C LYS A 584 -14.56 -10.93 -7.10
N GLY A 585 -15.10 -12.07 -7.57
CA GLY A 585 -16.08 -12.88 -6.85
C GLY A 585 -17.54 -12.47 -7.06
N LEU A 586 -17.85 -11.17 -7.16
CA LEU A 586 -19.22 -10.66 -7.26
C LEU A 586 -19.89 -10.93 -8.63
N GLU A 587 -21.21 -10.73 -8.68
CA GLU A 587 -22.09 -10.80 -9.85
C GLU A 587 -23.25 -9.80 -9.71
N PHE A 588 -23.72 -9.26 -10.85
CA PHE A 588 -24.79 -8.26 -10.90
C PHE A 588 -25.65 -8.42 -12.18
N PRO A 589 -26.99 -8.29 -12.09
CA PRO A 589 -27.88 -8.25 -13.24
C PRO A 589 -27.50 -7.22 -14.31
N VAL A 590 -27.11 -6.01 -13.89
CA VAL A 590 -26.73 -4.90 -14.77
C VAL A 590 -25.35 -4.35 -14.39
N VAL A 591 -24.44 -4.27 -15.36
CA VAL A 591 -23.08 -3.71 -15.16
C VAL A 591 -22.79 -2.61 -16.18
N PHE A 592 -22.34 -1.46 -15.68
CA PHE A 592 -21.75 -0.37 -16.45
C PHE A 592 -20.24 -0.36 -16.19
N ILE A 593 -19.41 -0.38 -17.24
CA ILE A 593 -17.94 -0.30 -17.14
C ILE A 593 -17.50 1.05 -17.71
N LEU A 594 -16.92 1.90 -16.85
CA LEU A 594 -16.48 3.25 -17.17
C LEU A 594 -15.03 3.31 -17.68
N GLY A 595 -14.75 4.31 -18.53
CA GLY A 595 -13.40 4.77 -18.80
C GLY A 595 -12.59 3.87 -19.74
N PHE A 596 -13.18 3.38 -20.83
CA PHE A 596 -12.46 2.72 -21.94
C PHE A 596 -11.57 3.71 -22.72
N THR A 597 -10.55 4.24 -22.04
CA THR A 597 -9.58 5.20 -22.55
C THR A 597 -8.17 4.63 -22.39
N GLU A 598 -7.34 4.64 -23.44
CA GLU A 598 -5.93 4.25 -23.36
C GLU A 598 -5.21 5.04 -22.26
N GLY A 599 -4.43 4.34 -21.44
CA GLY A 599 -3.72 4.89 -20.29
C GLY A 599 -4.55 4.95 -19.01
N ILE A 600 -5.89 4.92 -19.11
CA ILE A 600 -6.81 4.73 -17.97
C ILE A 600 -7.20 3.26 -17.86
N PHE A 601 -7.72 2.66 -18.94
CA PHE A 601 -8.03 1.24 -19.04
C PHE A 601 -7.83 0.75 -20.50
N PRO A 602 -6.70 0.07 -20.82
CA PRO A 602 -5.65 -0.37 -19.91
C PRO A 602 -4.88 0.79 -19.26
N SER A 603 -4.46 0.60 -18.01
CA SER A 603 -3.62 1.56 -17.29
C SER A 603 -2.23 1.66 -17.94
N SER A 604 -1.73 2.90 -18.15
CA SER A 604 -0.38 3.08 -18.72
C SER A 604 0.69 2.53 -17.79
N LYS A 605 0.53 2.70 -16.47
CA LYS A 605 1.48 2.24 -15.46
C LYS A 605 1.75 0.74 -15.53
N THR A 606 0.70 -0.09 -15.53
CA THR A 606 0.84 -1.56 -15.60
C THR A 606 1.60 -1.97 -16.87
N ILE A 607 1.32 -1.30 -18.00
CA ILE A 607 2.02 -1.51 -19.28
C ILE A 607 3.47 -0.99 -19.23
N GLU A 608 3.73 0.15 -18.61
CA GLU A 608 5.07 0.74 -18.50
C GLU A 608 5.99 -0.11 -17.62
N GLU A 609 5.49 -0.63 -16.50
CA GLU A 609 6.21 -1.47 -15.54
C GLU A 609 6.40 -2.91 -16.05
N ARG A 610 5.32 -3.54 -16.55
CA ARG A 610 5.29 -4.99 -16.84
C ARG A 610 5.25 -5.35 -18.34
N LYS A 611 5.26 -4.35 -19.24
CA LYS A 611 5.20 -4.52 -20.71
C LYS A 611 4.04 -5.43 -21.14
N LEU A 612 4.31 -6.43 -21.99
CA LEU A 612 3.30 -7.37 -22.49
C LEU A 612 2.55 -8.10 -21.37
N LEU A 613 3.23 -8.46 -20.26
CA LEU A 613 2.58 -9.12 -19.11
C LEU A 613 1.59 -8.19 -18.42
N GLY A 614 1.89 -6.88 -18.35
CA GLY A 614 0.97 -5.88 -17.82
C GLY A 614 -0.25 -5.66 -18.72
N LEU A 615 -0.08 -5.75 -20.04
CA LEU A 615 -1.21 -5.74 -20.97
C LEU A 615 -2.06 -7.01 -20.82
N GLU A 616 -1.45 -8.19 -20.62
CA GLU A 616 -2.21 -9.41 -20.32
C GLU A 616 -3.01 -9.29 -19.01
N GLU A 617 -2.42 -8.73 -17.94
CA GLU A 617 -3.07 -8.52 -16.66
C GLU A 617 -4.25 -7.52 -16.77
N GLU A 618 -4.10 -6.40 -17.48
CA GLU A 618 -5.20 -5.46 -17.73
C GLU A 618 -6.32 -6.10 -18.60
N ARG A 619 -5.99 -7.06 -19.48
CA ARG A 619 -7.00 -7.87 -20.21
C ARG A 619 -7.70 -8.89 -19.31
N ARG A 620 -6.99 -9.59 -18.42
CA ARG A 620 -7.59 -10.46 -17.38
C ARG A 620 -8.53 -9.63 -16.50
N LEU A 621 -8.15 -8.40 -16.16
CA LEU A 621 -8.98 -7.45 -15.41
C LEU A 621 -10.24 -7.04 -16.19
N CYS A 622 -10.14 -6.76 -17.49
CA CYS A 622 -11.30 -6.47 -18.34
C CYS A 622 -12.21 -7.69 -18.56
N TYR A 623 -11.65 -8.90 -18.70
CA TYR A 623 -12.40 -10.16 -18.69
C TYR A 623 -13.14 -10.38 -17.36
N VAL A 624 -12.50 -10.09 -16.22
CA VAL A 624 -13.17 -10.09 -14.90
C VAL A 624 -14.33 -9.10 -14.88
N ALA A 625 -14.15 -7.86 -15.35
CA ALA A 625 -15.20 -6.84 -15.40
C ALA A 625 -16.42 -7.29 -16.24
N ILE A 626 -16.19 -7.75 -17.48
CA ILE A 626 -17.23 -8.25 -18.39
C ILE A 626 -17.99 -9.43 -17.74
N THR A 627 -17.27 -10.36 -17.12
CA THR A 627 -17.87 -11.54 -16.46
C THR A 627 -18.49 -11.26 -15.08
N ARG A 628 -18.65 -10.00 -14.67
CA ARG A 628 -19.53 -9.63 -13.54
C ARG A 628 -20.99 -9.57 -13.96
N ALA A 629 -21.27 -9.27 -15.23
CA ALA A 629 -22.62 -9.07 -15.74
C ALA A 629 -23.36 -10.40 -15.94
N GLU A 630 -24.62 -10.45 -15.50
CA GLU A 630 -25.53 -11.56 -15.77
C GLU A 630 -26.35 -11.35 -17.05
N ARG A 631 -27.05 -10.21 -17.16
CA ARG A 631 -28.02 -9.94 -18.24
C ARG A 631 -27.68 -8.74 -19.12
N TYR A 632 -27.24 -7.64 -18.52
CA TYR A 632 -26.98 -6.39 -19.22
C TYR A 632 -25.56 -5.90 -18.96
N LEU A 633 -24.85 -5.57 -20.05
CA LEU A 633 -23.49 -5.04 -20.00
C LEU A 633 -23.39 -3.81 -20.91
N TYR A 634 -22.90 -2.72 -20.31
CA TYR A 634 -22.68 -1.45 -20.97
C TYR A 634 -21.20 -1.02 -20.83
N LEU A 635 -20.58 -0.64 -21.93
CA LEU A 635 -19.18 -0.20 -22.03
C LEU A 635 -19.17 1.29 -22.39
N PHE A 636 -18.43 2.13 -21.65
CA PHE A 636 -18.43 3.58 -21.85
C PHE A 636 -17.04 4.14 -22.17
N ASP A 637 -17.00 5.03 -23.16
CA ASP A 637 -15.90 5.97 -23.36
C ASP A 637 -16.40 7.41 -23.61
N SER A 638 -15.48 8.34 -23.41
CA SER A 638 -15.73 9.79 -23.43
C SER A 638 -14.62 10.52 -24.17
N GLU A 639 -14.99 11.43 -25.07
CA GLU A 639 -14.06 12.46 -25.57
C GLU A 639 -13.59 13.39 -24.43
N GLY A 640 -12.54 14.17 -24.70
CA GLY A 640 -12.03 15.19 -23.79
C GLY A 640 -10.62 14.90 -23.29
N VAL A 641 -10.38 15.14 -21.99
CA VAL A 641 -9.04 15.19 -21.39
C VAL A 641 -9.03 14.44 -20.06
N SER A 642 -7.96 13.70 -19.76
CA SER A 642 -7.74 13.02 -18.47
C SER A 642 -7.30 14.01 -17.38
N PRO A 643 -7.31 13.62 -16.09
CA PRO A 643 -6.82 14.48 -14.99
C PRO A 643 -5.38 14.98 -15.20
N LYS A 644 -4.54 14.21 -15.92
CA LYS A 644 -3.14 14.56 -16.26
C LYS A 644 -3.01 15.56 -17.42
N GLY A 645 -4.12 16.13 -17.92
CA GLY A 645 -4.11 17.10 -19.03
C GLY A 645 -3.89 16.48 -20.42
N ILE A 646 -3.99 15.15 -20.54
CA ILE A 646 -3.73 14.41 -21.79
C ILE A 646 -5.07 14.11 -22.48
N LYS A 647 -5.16 14.35 -23.80
CA LYS A 647 -6.33 14.01 -24.63
C LYS A 647 -6.71 12.53 -24.44
N LYS A 648 -7.97 12.24 -24.12
CA LYS A 648 -8.49 10.88 -24.03
C LYS A 648 -8.40 10.22 -25.42
N LEU A 649 -7.84 9.01 -25.49
CA LEU A 649 -7.77 8.17 -26.68
C LEU A 649 -8.56 6.88 -26.44
N CYS A 650 -9.27 6.35 -27.44
CA CYS A 650 -10.15 5.19 -27.26
C CYS A 650 -9.34 3.92 -26.94
N SER A 651 -9.76 3.16 -25.93
CA SER A 651 -9.10 1.93 -25.48
C SER A 651 -9.03 0.86 -26.56
N ARG A 652 -7.87 0.20 -26.69
CA ARG A 652 -7.68 -0.97 -27.55
C ARG A 652 -8.67 -2.09 -27.23
N PHE A 653 -9.15 -2.20 -25.98
CA PHE A 653 -10.09 -3.24 -25.58
C PHE A 653 -11.41 -3.16 -26.35
N LEU A 654 -11.78 -1.99 -26.85
CA LEU A 654 -12.96 -1.82 -27.71
C LEU A 654 -12.82 -2.48 -29.09
N ASP A 655 -11.60 -2.51 -29.64
CA ASP A 655 -11.30 -3.25 -30.89
C ASP A 655 -10.97 -4.73 -30.57
N GLU A 656 -10.34 -5.05 -29.43
CA GLU A 656 -10.00 -6.43 -29.01
C GLU A 656 -11.22 -7.28 -28.59
N ILE A 657 -12.24 -6.69 -27.96
CA ILE A 657 -13.56 -7.32 -27.71
C ILE A 657 -14.27 -7.67 -29.03
N GLY A 658 -13.95 -6.96 -30.12
CA GLY A 658 -14.56 -7.09 -31.44
C GLY A 658 -15.81 -6.23 -31.60
N THR A 659 -15.78 -5.31 -32.57
CA THR A 659 -16.90 -4.39 -32.88
C THR A 659 -18.17 -5.10 -33.38
N GLN A 660 -18.07 -6.38 -33.75
CA GLN A 660 -19.17 -7.28 -34.10
C GLN A 660 -19.79 -8.04 -32.91
N ASN A 661 -19.32 -7.77 -31.69
CA ASN A 661 -19.81 -8.41 -30.45
C ASN A 661 -20.65 -7.45 -29.57
N TYR A 662 -20.65 -6.15 -29.87
CA TYR A 662 -21.45 -5.14 -29.18
C TYR A 662 -22.06 -4.13 -30.17
N LYS A 663 -23.11 -3.44 -29.73
CA LYS A 663 -23.78 -2.38 -30.47
C LYS A 663 -23.28 -1.01 -30.03
N ARG A 664 -22.68 -0.25 -30.95
CA ARG A 664 -22.21 1.10 -30.67
C ARG A 664 -23.34 2.13 -30.80
N ILE A 665 -23.50 2.95 -29.76
CA ILE A 665 -24.28 4.18 -29.70
C ILE A 665 -23.28 5.35 -29.65
N GLY A 666 -23.61 6.48 -30.28
CA GLY A 666 -22.66 7.58 -30.55
C GLY A 666 -21.74 7.31 -31.74
N LYS A 667 -20.99 8.33 -32.19
CA LYS A 667 -19.99 8.22 -33.26
C LYS A 667 -18.64 8.74 -32.78
N ILE A 668 -17.64 7.85 -32.68
CA ILE A 668 -16.25 8.24 -32.43
C ILE A 668 -15.69 9.03 -33.62
N PRO A 669 -15.14 10.25 -33.44
CA PRO A 669 -14.50 11.00 -34.51
C PRO A 669 -13.40 10.21 -35.23
N GLU A 670 -13.32 10.33 -36.55
CA GLU A 670 -12.37 9.56 -37.38
C GLU A 670 -10.90 9.95 -37.10
N GLU A 671 -10.66 11.21 -36.74
CA GLU A 671 -9.35 11.69 -36.26
C GLU A 671 -8.95 11.00 -34.95
N LEU A 672 -9.87 10.94 -33.97
CA LEU A 672 -9.64 10.27 -32.68
C LEU A 672 -9.36 8.76 -32.85
N GLN A 673 -10.09 8.08 -33.75
CA GLN A 673 -9.80 6.68 -34.10
C GLN A 673 -8.40 6.52 -34.72
N GLN A 674 -7.99 7.42 -35.61
CA GLN A 674 -6.67 7.39 -36.24
C GLN A 674 -5.54 7.67 -35.24
N GLU A 675 -5.70 8.66 -34.36
CA GLU A 675 -4.75 8.96 -33.28
C GLU A 675 -4.59 7.77 -32.34
N SER A 676 -5.71 7.19 -31.88
CA SER A 676 -5.71 6.04 -30.96
C SER A 676 -4.96 4.85 -31.58
N ARG A 677 -5.23 4.50 -32.84
CA ARG A 677 -4.50 3.44 -33.56
C ARG A 677 -3.01 3.77 -33.74
N ARG A 678 -2.65 5.03 -34.06
CA ARG A 678 -1.25 5.48 -34.15
C ARG A 678 -0.53 5.48 -32.80
N TYR A 679 -1.25 5.57 -31.68
CA TYR A 679 -0.70 5.45 -30.33
C TYR A 679 -0.50 3.98 -29.95
N ILE A 680 -1.55 3.16 -30.07
CA ILE A 680 -1.52 1.72 -29.78
C ILE A 680 -0.44 0.99 -30.60
N ASN A 681 -0.34 1.26 -31.90
CA ASN A 681 0.68 0.63 -32.76
C ASN A 681 2.12 1.00 -32.35
N ARG A 682 2.36 2.20 -31.81
CA ARG A 682 3.68 2.57 -31.29
C ARG A 682 3.99 1.82 -30.00
N LEU A 683 3.05 1.83 -29.04
CA LEU A 683 3.21 1.08 -27.79
C LEU A 683 3.45 -0.42 -28.04
N ASN A 684 2.75 -1.02 -29.01
CA ASN A 684 2.94 -2.43 -29.34
C ASN A 684 4.35 -2.68 -29.90
N ASN A 685 4.80 -1.88 -30.87
CA ASN A 685 6.17 -1.97 -31.39
C ASN A 685 7.22 -1.77 -30.28
N ASP A 686 7.02 -0.82 -29.37
CA ASP A 686 7.93 -0.51 -28.26
C ASP A 686 7.97 -1.66 -27.22
N MET A 687 6.83 -2.31 -26.95
CA MET A 687 6.74 -3.50 -26.10
C MET A 687 7.34 -4.74 -26.75
N GLU A 688 7.06 -4.97 -28.04
CA GLU A 688 7.61 -6.08 -28.82
C GLU A 688 9.13 -5.97 -28.88
N ALA A 689 9.68 -4.79 -29.18
CA ALA A 689 11.13 -4.54 -29.18
C ALA A 689 11.78 -4.73 -27.79
N ALA A 690 11.04 -4.43 -26.71
CA ALA A 690 11.50 -4.65 -25.33
C ALA A 690 11.40 -6.13 -24.89
N ALA A 691 10.45 -6.88 -25.42
CA ALA A 691 10.27 -8.32 -25.18
C ALA A 691 11.26 -9.15 -26.01
N SER A 692 11.50 -8.77 -27.27
CA SER A 692 12.51 -9.33 -28.17
C SER A 692 13.92 -8.85 -27.79
N ASN A 693 14.28 -8.90 -26.51
CA ASN A 693 15.50 -8.29 -25.96
C ASN A 693 16.81 -9.05 -26.31
N THR A 694 16.76 -9.89 -27.33
CA THR A 694 17.81 -9.92 -28.36
C THR A 694 17.71 -8.68 -29.26
N ALA A 695 17.67 -7.48 -28.68
CA ALA A 695 17.98 -6.28 -29.43
C ALA A 695 19.41 -6.48 -29.97
N PRO A 696 19.68 -6.35 -31.28
CA PRO A 696 20.97 -6.72 -31.85
C PRO A 696 22.06 -5.84 -31.23
N THR A 697 22.86 -6.45 -30.35
CA THR A 697 23.99 -5.81 -29.69
C THR A 697 25.04 -5.49 -30.75
N LYS A 698 24.93 -4.30 -31.34
CA LYS A 698 25.86 -3.82 -32.34
C LYS A 698 27.28 -3.83 -31.77
N ASN A 699 28.16 -4.55 -32.45
CA ASN A 699 29.49 -4.89 -31.97
C ASN A 699 30.51 -3.79 -32.28
N VAL A 700 31.70 -3.89 -31.66
CA VAL A 700 32.84 -3.06 -32.08
C VAL A 700 33.22 -3.46 -33.50
N GLY A 701 33.13 -2.50 -34.43
CA GLY A 701 33.23 -2.73 -35.87
C GLY A 701 31.95 -2.41 -36.65
N ASP A 702 30.78 -2.34 -36.00
CA ASP A 702 29.51 -2.09 -36.69
C ASP A 702 29.33 -0.61 -37.04
N THR A 703 28.77 -0.35 -38.23
CA THR A 703 28.41 0.98 -38.72
C THR A 703 27.01 1.40 -38.24
N ILE A 704 26.88 2.64 -37.80
CA ILE A 704 25.64 3.25 -37.29
C ILE A 704 25.52 4.71 -37.73
N GLU A 705 24.28 5.20 -37.82
CA GLU A 705 23.98 6.58 -38.20
C GLU A 705 23.47 7.39 -36.99
N HIS A 706 23.88 8.65 -36.89
CA HIS A 706 23.47 9.60 -35.85
C HIS A 706 22.99 10.89 -36.53
N HIS A 707 21.75 11.34 -36.27
CA HIS A 707 21.08 12.37 -37.09
C HIS A 707 21.83 13.71 -37.24
N ILE A 708 22.72 14.06 -36.30
CA ILE A 708 23.58 15.27 -36.35
C ILE A 708 24.97 15.01 -36.96
N PHE A 709 25.47 13.77 -36.90
CA PHE A 709 26.89 13.45 -37.19
C PHE A 709 27.08 12.54 -38.42
N GLY A 710 25.99 12.01 -38.97
CA GLY A 710 26.02 11.05 -40.08
C GLY A 710 26.46 9.66 -39.63
N ASN A 711 27.08 8.93 -40.55
CA ASN A 711 27.60 7.59 -40.32
C ASN A 711 28.86 7.58 -39.44
N GLY A 712 29.05 6.47 -38.73
CA GLY A 712 30.23 6.20 -37.94
C GLY A 712 30.32 4.74 -37.50
N THR A 713 31.50 4.32 -37.08
CA THR A 713 31.78 2.95 -36.63
C THR A 713 31.94 2.90 -35.11
N ILE A 714 31.36 1.89 -34.47
CA ILE A 714 31.57 1.61 -33.04
C ILE A 714 33.03 1.15 -32.86
N VAL A 715 33.83 1.94 -32.13
CA VAL A 715 35.25 1.66 -31.83
C VAL A 715 35.49 1.21 -30.38
N GLY A 716 34.43 1.15 -29.55
CA GLY A 716 34.48 0.62 -28.19
C GLY A 716 33.12 0.69 -27.49
N MET A 717 33.03 0.14 -26.29
CA MET A 717 31.83 0.20 -25.45
C MET A 717 32.18 0.49 -23.99
N ASP A 718 31.31 1.23 -23.30
CA ASP A 718 31.32 1.36 -21.84
C ASP A 718 30.06 0.68 -21.30
N GLU A 719 30.21 -0.54 -20.80
CA GLU A 719 29.10 -1.34 -20.26
C GLU A 719 28.53 -0.75 -18.97
N LYS A 720 29.39 -0.17 -18.12
CA LYS A 720 28.97 0.46 -16.85
C LYS A 720 28.15 1.73 -17.08
N LYS A 721 28.29 2.39 -18.22
CA LYS A 721 27.51 3.58 -18.61
C LYS A 721 26.49 3.32 -19.73
N GLY A 722 26.34 2.07 -20.18
CA GLY A 722 25.41 1.72 -21.26
C GLY A 722 25.61 2.55 -22.54
N SER A 723 26.86 2.78 -22.97
CA SER A 723 27.19 3.66 -24.12
C SER A 723 28.15 3.01 -25.12
N TYR A 724 28.06 3.47 -26.37
CA TYR A 724 28.98 3.15 -27.46
C TYR A 724 29.99 4.29 -27.65
N LEU A 725 31.27 3.96 -27.78
CA LEU A 725 32.31 4.88 -28.24
C LEU A 725 32.39 4.77 -29.77
N ILE A 726 32.10 5.86 -30.48
CA ILE A 726 31.85 5.84 -31.93
C ILE A 726 32.77 6.83 -32.62
N LYS A 727 33.46 6.40 -33.68
CA LYS A 727 34.16 7.32 -34.59
C LYS A 727 33.23 7.61 -35.77
N PHE A 728 32.77 8.85 -35.88
CA PHE A 728 31.96 9.30 -37.02
C PHE A 728 32.84 9.67 -38.20
N ASP A 729 32.39 9.37 -39.42
CA ASP A 729 33.13 9.62 -40.66
C ASP A 729 33.40 11.12 -40.87
N SER A 730 32.54 11.96 -40.30
CA SER A 730 32.61 13.41 -40.26
C SER A 730 33.57 13.99 -39.20
N MET A 731 34.17 13.17 -38.31
CA MET A 731 34.94 13.65 -37.15
C MET A 731 36.13 12.76 -36.76
N ASP A 732 37.34 13.34 -36.71
CA ASP A 732 38.57 12.64 -36.29
C ASP A 732 38.51 12.01 -34.89
N LYS A 733 37.83 12.67 -33.94
CA LYS A 733 37.79 12.25 -32.52
C LYS A 733 36.47 11.56 -32.20
N PRO A 734 36.47 10.35 -31.62
CA PRO A 734 35.25 9.62 -31.30
C PRO A 734 34.41 10.30 -30.20
N ARG A 735 33.17 9.83 -30.03
CA ARG A 735 32.20 10.30 -29.02
C ARG A 735 31.56 9.10 -28.32
N ASN A 736 31.32 9.22 -27.02
CA ASN A 736 30.43 8.32 -26.29
C ASN A 736 28.98 8.78 -26.51
N ILE A 737 28.13 7.88 -27.01
CA ILE A 737 26.69 8.08 -27.18
C ILE A 737 25.97 6.91 -26.49
N THR A 738 24.92 7.19 -25.72
CA THR A 738 24.15 6.18 -24.99
C THR A 738 23.52 5.15 -25.95
N ARG A 739 23.55 3.86 -25.63
CA ARG A 739 23.03 2.78 -26.50
C ARG A 739 21.58 3.03 -26.93
N THR A 740 20.74 3.48 -25.99
CA THR A 740 19.31 3.80 -26.20
C THR A 740 19.03 4.88 -27.25
N TYR A 741 20.01 5.74 -27.56
CA TYR A 741 19.87 6.75 -28.61
C TYR A 741 19.60 6.10 -29.99
N PHE A 742 20.26 4.98 -30.29
CA PHE A 742 20.12 4.29 -31.58
C PHE A 742 18.88 3.40 -31.66
N ASN A 743 18.11 3.31 -30.57
CA ASN A 743 16.81 2.62 -30.49
C ASN A 743 15.64 3.61 -30.63
N SER A 744 15.91 4.89 -30.92
CA SER A 744 14.90 5.96 -31.03
C SER A 744 15.09 6.76 -32.33
N THR A 745 14.00 7.22 -32.93
CA THR A 745 14.04 8.04 -34.15
C THR A 745 14.14 9.53 -33.78
N HIS A 746 15.18 10.20 -34.26
CA HIS A 746 15.46 11.61 -33.98
C HIS A 746 15.29 12.48 -35.22
N ARG A 747 14.99 13.77 -35.03
CA ARG A 747 14.97 14.81 -36.07
C ARG A 747 15.78 16.01 -35.60
N ASP A 748 16.51 16.67 -36.51
CA ASP A 748 17.26 17.88 -36.17
C ASP A 748 16.30 19.01 -35.75
N ALA A 749 16.55 19.62 -34.59
CA ALA A 749 15.79 20.76 -34.11
C ALA A 749 16.01 22.03 -34.95
N ARG A 750 17.08 22.10 -35.74
CA ARG A 750 17.39 23.24 -36.62
C ARG A 750 16.41 23.38 -37.79
N THR A 751 15.94 22.27 -38.36
CA THR A 751 14.90 22.30 -39.41
C THR A 751 13.59 22.86 -38.86
N ASN A 752 13.17 22.42 -37.67
CA ASN A 752 12.04 23.03 -36.95
C ASN A 752 12.25 24.54 -36.66
N PHE A 753 13.50 24.98 -36.48
CA PHE A 753 13.80 26.40 -36.25
C PHE A 753 13.75 27.21 -37.55
N GLN A 754 14.20 26.66 -38.68
CA GLN A 754 14.05 27.28 -40.00
C GLN A 754 12.59 27.29 -40.48
N GLU A 755 11.84 26.20 -40.25
CA GLU A 755 10.39 26.18 -40.48
C GLU A 755 9.65 27.22 -39.63
N LYS A 756 10.07 27.44 -38.37
CA LYS A 756 9.53 28.53 -37.53
C LYS A 756 9.95 29.92 -37.98
N ILE A 757 11.14 30.11 -38.54
CA ILE A 757 11.53 31.40 -39.16
C ILE A 757 10.65 31.67 -40.37
N VAL A 758 10.48 30.70 -41.28
CA VAL A 758 9.59 30.82 -42.45
C VAL A 758 8.13 31.04 -42.03
N GLN A 759 7.64 30.36 -40.99
CA GLN A 759 6.29 30.60 -40.46
C GLN A 759 6.14 32.00 -39.83
N ASN A 760 7.15 32.51 -39.14
CA ASN A 760 7.12 33.88 -38.61
C ASN A 760 7.17 34.94 -39.73
N GLU A 761 7.97 34.74 -40.78
CA GLU A 761 7.93 35.58 -41.98
C GLU A 761 6.55 35.54 -42.66
N VAL A 762 5.90 34.37 -42.72
CA VAL A 762 4.52 34.22 -43.23
C VAL A 762 3.47 34.90 -42.33
N ILE A 763 3.74 35.05 -41.04
CA ILE A 763 2.85 35.74 -40.09
C ILE A 763 3.02 37.27 -40.16
N GLU A 764 4.25 37.79 -40.27
CA GLU A 764 4.48 39.23 -40.44
C GLU A 764 3.95 39.75 -41.79
N ASN A 765 4.06 38.95 -42.86
CA ASN A 765 3.55 39.30 -44.20
C ASN A 765 2.00 39.30 -44.31
N ASN A 766 1.25 38.93 -43.27
CA ASN A 766 -0.22 38.88 -43.29
C ASN A 766 -0.92 40.10 -42.64
N ARG A 767 -0.18 41.20 -42.37
CA ARG A 767 -0.80 42.48 -41.99
C ARG A 767 -1.20 43.30 -43.23
N PRO A 768 -2.45 43.79 -43.36
CA PRO A 768 -2.83 44.66 -44.47
C PRO A 768 -2.13 46.03 -44.35
N ASN A 769 -1.28 46.35 -45.32
CA ASN A 769 -0.54 47.61 -45.35
C ASN A 769 -1.41 48.75 -45.93
N PRO A 770 -1.58 49.90 -45.25
CA PRO A 770 -2.33 51.02 -45.80
C PRO A 770 -1.54 51.80 -46.85
N PHE A 771 -2.17 52.00 -48.02
CA PHE A 771 -1.72 52.77 -49.19
C PHE A 771 -0.64 52.10 -50.08
N PRO A 772 -0.58 52.44 -51.41
CA PRO A 772 -0.31 51.44 -52.44
C PRO A 772 0.92 51.71 -53.33
N LYS A 773 1.28 50.71 -54.16
CA LYS A 773 1.57 50.79 -55.62
C LYS A 773 1.86 49.38 -56.18
N THR A 774 1.11 48.89 -57.16
CA THR A 774 1.42 48.92 -58.63
C THR A 774 2.82 48.38 -58.92
N GLU A 775 3.00 47.15 -59.43
CA GLU A 775 2.90 46.71 -60.85
C GLU A 775 3.42 45.24 -60.92
N ASP A 776 3.20 44.36 -61.92
CA ASP A 776 2.29 44.37 -63.08
C ASP A 776 2.03 42.93 -63.64
N THR A 777 0.97 42.79 -64.44
CA THR A 777 0.76 41.93 -65.63
C THR A 777 1.55 40.61 -65.84
N ILE A 778 0.83 39.49 -65.67
CA ILE A 778 0.59 38.37 -66.62
C ILE A 778 1.71 37.96 -67.63
N SER A 779 2.20 36.71 -67.51
CA SER A 779 2.33 35.75 -68.65
C SER A 779 2.46 34.30 -68.13
N TYR A 780 1.73 33.26 -68.57
CA TYR A 780 1.46 32.61 -69.88
C TYR A 780 2.41 31.42 -70.21
N LEU A 781 1.81 30.32 -70.71
CA LEU A 781 2.42 29.05 -71.20
C LEU A 781 2.88 28.06 -70.09
N LYS A 782 2.48 26.77 -70.00
CA LYS A 782 2.06 25.67 -70.92
C LYS A 782 3.17 24.59 -71.08
N ARG A 783 2.96 23.37 -70.55
CA ARG A 783 2.75 22.09 -71.30
C ARG A 783 2.97 20.81 -70.47
N HIS A 784 1.98 19.90 -70.51
CA HIS A 784 2.11 18.42 -70.69
C HIS A 784 2.78 17.55 -69.60
N LYS A 785 2.49 16.24 -69.47
CA LYS A 785 1.60 15.33 -70.24
C LYS A 785 1.15 14.10 -69.40
N ASP A 786 0.00 13.50 -69.77
CA ASP A 786 -0.53 12.11 -69.56
C ASP A 786 -0.42 11.44 -68.16
N GLY A 787 -1.26 10.53 -67.67
CA GLY A 787 -2.42 9.72 -68.15
C GLY A 787 -2.37 8.36 -67.40
N SER A 788 -3.40 7.68 -66.90
CA SER A 788 -4.80 7.43 -67.35
C SER A 788 -5.65 6.74 -66.23
N ASP A 789 -6.99 6.94 -66.23
CA ASP A 789 -8.12 5.96 -66.25
C ASP A 789 -8.10 4.65 -65.39
N GLU A 790 -9.20 4.01 -64.91
CA GLU A 790 -10.69 4.09 -65.03
C GLU A 790 -11.35 3.41 -63.77
N ILE A 791 -12.41 3.91 -63.08
CA ILE A 791 -13.91 3.75 -63.16
C ILE A 791 -14.53 2.34 -62.86
N VAL A 792 -15.78 2.32 -62.33
CA VAL A 792 -16.80 1.21 -62.15
C VAL A 792 -16.81 0.54 -60.74
N GLU A 793 -17.83 0.65 -59.86
CA GLU A 793 -19.25 0.16 -59.79
C GLU A 793 -19.42 -1.39 -59.53
N VAL A 794 -20.42 -2.00 -58.82
CA VAL A 794 -21.53 -1.65 -57.86
C VAL A 794 -22.37 -2.97 -57.52
N LYS A 795 -23.63 -3.19 -57.03
CA LYS A 795 -24.91 -2.52 -56.58
C LYS A 795 -25.74 -3.44 -55.62
N LYS A 796 -26.28 -2.89 -54.50
CA LYS A 796 -27.54 -3.29 -53.76
C LYS A 796 -27.62 -4.73 -53.15
N SER A 797 -28.65 -5.20 -52.40
CA SER A 797 -30.06 -4.74 -52.19
C SER A 797 -30.74 -5.23 -50.87
N ASP A 798 -31.69 -4.41 -50.33
CA ASP A 798 -33.10 -4.75 -49.95
C ASP A 798 -33.47 -5.69 -48.73
N LEU A 799 -34.63 -5.66 -48.02
CA LEU A 799 -35.86 -4.80 -47.86
C LEU A 799 -36.64 -5.22 -46.55
N PHE A 800 -37.33 -4.28 -45.84
CA PHE A 800 -38.59 -4.34 -44.97
C PHE A 800 -38.88 -5.53 -43.98
N GLY A 801 -39.72 -5.46 -42.91
CA GLY A 801 -40.52 -4.42 -42.21
C GLY A 801 -41.74 -4.99 -41.39
N GLN A 802 -42.36 -4.20 -40.46
CA GLN A 802 -43.66 -4.42 -39.74
C GLN A 802 -43.77 -5.51 -38.60
N GLN A 803 -44.75 -5.55 -37.65
CA GLN A 803 -45.46 -4.53 -36.80
C GLN A 803 -46.39 -5.20 -35.69
N LYS A 804 -46.52 -4.62 -34.46
CA LYS A 804 -47.60 -4.81 -33.40
C LYS A 804 -47.70 -6.20 -32.69
N SER A 805 -48.36 -6.45 -31.53
CA SER A 805 -49.42 -5.78 -30.70
C SER A 805 -49.41 -6.16 -29.18
N SER A 806 -50.33 -5.59 -28.35
CA SER A 806 -50.60 -5.80 -26.89
C SER A 806 -52.06 -6.36 -26.66
N PRO A 807 -52.77 -6.38 -25.48
CA PRO A 807 -52.49 -5.95 -24.07
C PRO A 807 -53.12 -6.81 -22.89
N ASP A 808 -53.15 -6.25 -21.64
CA ASP A 808 -54.13 -6.42 -20.51
C ASP A 808 -54.24 -7.76 -19.67
N VAL A 809 -54.67 -7.84 -18.38
CA VAL A 809 -54.98 -6.90 -17.24
C VAL A 809 -55.10 -7.66 -15.86
N MET A 810 -54.76 -7.00 -14.72
CA MET A 810 -55.14 -7.13 -13.24
C MET A 810 -55.43 -8.53 -12.58
N ASP A 811 -55.27 -8.78 -11.24
CA ASP A 811 -55.74 -8.02 -10.06
C ASP A 811 -55.04 -8.40 -8.69
N ASN A 812 -55.44 -7.77 -7.56
CA ASN A 812 -54.93 -7.88 -6.16
C ASN A 812 -55.86 -8.76 -5.22
N PRO A 813 -55.73 -8.93 -3.86
CA PRO A 813 -54.89 -8.26 -2.82
C PRO A 813 -54.26 -9.11 -1.64
N VAL A 814 -53.27 -8.51 -0.94
CA VAL A 814 -53.11 -8.21 0.54
C VAL A 814 -54.15 -8.79 1.56
N PRO A 815 -53.85 -9.18 2.85
CA PRO A 815 -52.87 -8.61 3.82
C PRO A 815 -52.11 -9.54 4.83
N ASP A 816 -51.30 -8.88 5.71
CA ASP A 816 -51.19 -9.02 7.19
C ASP A 816 -49.90 -9.46 7.92
N ASN A 817 -49.72 -8.85 9.10
CA ASN A 817 -48.63 -8.89 10.12
C ASN A 817 -49.13 -9.75 11.35
N PRO A 818 -48.56 -9.79 12.60
CA PRO A 818 -47.43 -9.05 13.20
C PRO A 818 -46.55 -9.76 14.28
N TYR A 819 -45.62 -8.99 14.89
CA TYR A 819 -45.10 -9.06 16.29
C TYR A 819 -44.38 -10.35 16.79
N GLU A 820 -43.61 -10.42 17.90
CA GLU A 820 -43.24 -9.49 19.01
C GLU A 820 -41.89 -9.93 19.69
N GLU A 821 -41.23 -9.01 20.43
CA GLU A 821 -40.47 -9.16 21.71
C GLU A 821 -39.26 -10.17 21.87
N GLU A 822 -38.04 -9.74 22.28
CA GLU A 822 -37.43 -9.65 23.66
C GLU A 822 -36.68 -10.94 24.11
N GLU A 823 -35.72 -11.00 25.07
CA GLU A 823 -35.11 -10.01 25.99
C GLU A 823 -33.62 -10.32 26.36
N GLU A 824 -33.13 -9.79 27.48
CA GLU A 824 -31.76 -9.56 27.98
C GLU A 824 -30.67 -10.68 28.12
N LEU A 825 -29.43 -10.17 28.09
CA LEU A 825 -28.22 -10.45 28.91
C LEU A 825 -28.29 -11.46 30.09
N VAL A 826 -27.15 -12.15 30.35
CA VAL A 826 -26.34 -12.11 31.61
C VAL A 826 -25.25 -13.22 31.63
N GLU A 827 -24.05 -12.93 32.20
CA GLU A 827 -22.96 -13.90 32.45
C GLU A 827 -23.18 -14.69 33.77
N PRO A 828 -22.49 -15.83 33.98
CA PRO A 828 -21.48 -15.80 35.05
C PRO A 828 -20.24 -16.71 34.85
N GLU A 829 -19.36 -16.71 35.86
CA GLU A 829 -17.97 -17.17 35.83
C GLU A 829 -17.73 -18.67 36.11
N GLN A 830 -16.55 -19.14 35.66
CA GLN A 830 -15.61 -20.12 36.24
C GLN A 830 -16.07 -21.12 37.33
N ASN A 831 -15.65 -22.38 37.18
CA ASN A 831 -14.67 -22.99 38.10
C ASN A 831 -13.95 -24.22 37.50
N LEU A 832 -12.97 -24.77 38.24
CA LEU A 832 -11.97 -25.76 37.80
C LEU A 832 -12.20 -27.19 38.36
N ASP A 833 -11.24 -28.06 38.01
CA ASP A 833 -10.94 -29.43 38.51
C ASP A 833 -11.63 -30.58 37.75
N ASP A 834 -11.02 -31.75 37.52
CA ASP A 834 -9.91 -32.42 38.24
C ASP A 834 -9.10 -33.41 37.33
N PHE A 835 -7.97 -33.92 37.84
CA PHE A 835 -7.05 -34.97 37.31
C PHE A 835 -6.29 -34.72 35.98
N GLY A 836 -5.04 -35.18 35.79
CA GLY A 836 -4.06 -35.70 36.74
C GLY A 836 -3.26 -36.93 36.27
N GLU A 837 -1.93 -36.82 36.14
CA GLU A 837 -0.94 -37.85 36.56
C GLU A 837 0.49 -37.27 36.57
N SER A 838 1.47 -37.98 37.14
CA SER A 838 2.71 -37.38 37.66
C SER A 838 4.01 -38.14 37.35
N TYR A 839 5.12 -37.39 37.35
CA TYR A 839 6.46 -37.89 37.67
C TYR A 839 7.06 -36.98 38.75
N SER A 840 7.63 -37.56 39.81
CA SER A 840 8.18 -36.80 40.95
C SER A 840 9.68 -36.52 40.83
N LEU A 841 10.19 -35.62 41.68
CA LEU A 841 11.55 -35.06 41.61
C LEU A 841 12.35 -35.35 42.91
N ASP A 842 12.18 -36.54 43.47
CA ASP A 842 12.61 -36.87 44.84
C ASP A 842 14.08 -37.31 45.00
N ASP A 843 14.85 -37.41 43.91
CA ASP A 843 16.20 -38.01 43.93
C ASP A 843 17.34 -37.01 44.28
N TYR A 844 17.01 -35.78 44.66
CA TYR A 844 18.01 -34.70 44.89
C TYR A 844 17.70 -33.75 46.06
N LEU A 845 17.53 -34.27 47.28
CA LEU A 845 17.74 -33.49 48.52
C LEU A 845 18.18 -34.40 49.69
N LYS A 846 19.29 -34.07 50.35
CA LYS A 846 19.68 -34.65 51.64
C LYS A 846 19.41 -33.63 52.75
N THR A 847 19.17 -34.17 53.96
CA THR A 847 18.81 -33.48 55.22
C THR A 847 17.57 -32.58 55.15
N SER A 848 16.42 -33.13 55.58
CA SER A 848 15.10 -32.48 55.56
C SER A 848 14.93 -31.31 56.53
N ASP A 849 15.79 -31.23 57.54
CA ASP A 849 15.57 -30.34 58.69
C ASP A 849 16.21 -28.98 58.42
N ASP A 850 17.39 -28.95 57.77
CA ASP A 850 18.01 -27.75 57.23
C ASP A 850 17.07 -27.02 56.25
N VAL A 851 16.36 -27.76 55.40
CA VAL A 851 15.42 -27.20 54.41
C VAL A 851 14.25 -26.51 55.10
N LYS A 852 13.64 -27.14 56.11
CA LYS A 852 12.51 -26.56 56.85
C LYS A 852 12.90 -25.36 57.70
N GLU A 853 14.12 -25.35 58.26
CA GLU A 853 14.65 -24.19 58.98
C GLU A 853 14.98 -23.04 58.01
N ALA A 854 15.54 -23.34 56.83
CA ALA A 854 15.79 -22.38 55.76
C ALA A 854 14.49 -21.76 55.19
N GLU A 855 13.46 -22.56 54.90
CA GLU A 855 12.14 -22.06 54.45
C GLU A 855 11.50 -21.12 55.48
N LYS A 856 11.63 -21.45 56.76
CA LYS A 856 11.11 -20.63 57.87
C LYS A 856 11.88 -19.32 58.01
N LEU A 857 13.21 -19.36 57.96
CA LEU A 857 14.08 -18.18 57.96
C LEU A 857 13.81 -17.27 56.74
N ALA A 858 13.57 -17.85 55.56
CA ALA A 858 13.20 -17.11 54.35
C ALA A 858 11.82 -16.44 54.51
N CYS A 859 10.80 -17.16 55.00
CA CYS A 859 9.46 -16.61 55.21
C CYS A 859 9.40 -15.48 56.25
N GLU A 860 10.22 -15.53 57.30
CA GLU A 860 10.28 -14.45 58.30
C GLU A 860 11.01 -13.20 57.75
N ARG A 861 12.07 -13.37 56.95
CA ARG A 861 12.86 -12.26 56.37
C ARG A 861 12.11 -11.45 55.31
N VAL A 862 11.25 -12.10 54.52
CA VAL A 862 10.44 -11.45 53.46
C VAL A 862 9.58 -10.28 53.98
N LYS A 863 9.23 -10.24 55.27
CA LYS A 863 8.36 -9.19 55.82
C LYS A 863 9.05 -7.84 56.09
N ASN A 864 10.38 -7.79 56.20
CA ASN A 864 11.08 -6.65 56.82
C ASN A 864 12.28 -6.07 56.04
N SER A 865 12.57 -6.48 54.79
CA SER A 865 13.70 -5.94 54.00
C SER A 865 13.27 -5.36 52.64
N PRO A 866 13.68 -4.12 52.28
CA PRO A 866 13.20 -3.41 51.09
C PRO A 866 13.94 -3.75 49.78
N ASN A 867 14.94 -4.65 49.79
CA ASN A 867 15.72 -5.04 48.60
C ASN A 867 16.39 -6.41 48.81
N LEU A 868 15.61 -7.50 48.70
CA LEU A 868 16.13 -8.86 48.96
C LEU A 868 17.28 -9.26 48.02
N TRP A 869 17.32 -8.79 46.77
CA TRP A 869 18.35 -9.21 45.80
C TRP A 869 19.79 -8.83 46.22
N LYS A 870 19.95 -7.83 47.09
CA LYS A 870 21.25 -7.37 47.61
C LYS A 870 21.77 -8.13 48.84
N HIS A 871 21.02 -9.10 49.35
CA HIS A 871 21.48 -9.92 50.46
C HIS A 871 22.46 -11.00 49.98
N ASP A 872 23.58 -11.16 50.70
CA ASP A 872 24.58 -12.20 50.41
C ASP A 872 24.02 -13.62 50.62
N ASP A 873 22.94 -13.76 51.41
CA ASP A 873 22.21 -15.01 51.62
C ASP A 873 21.14 -15.32 50.53
N VAL A 874 20.98 -14.47 49.51
CA VAL A 874 20.08 -14.73 48.37
C VAL A 874 20.89 -15.21 47.15
N PRO A 875 20.64 -16.41 46.60
CA PRO A 875 21.38 -16.92 45.45
C PRO A 875 21.11 -16.08 44.20
N HIS A 876 22.13 -15.81 43.38
CA HIS A 876 21.98 -15.06 42.12
C HIS A 876 21.82 -15.98 40.88
N SER A 877 21.54 -17.26 41.10
CA SER A 877 21.25 -18.29 40.08
C SER A 877 20.00 -19.08 40.49
N GLY A 878 19.47 -19.92 39.59
CA GLY A 878 18.26 -20.75 39.87
C GLY A 878 16.92 -20.01 39.81
N TRP A 879 16.92 -18.72 39.44
CA TRP A 879 15.70 -17.92 39.30
C TRP A 879 15.12 -18.00 37.89
N ASN A 880 13.84 -18.34 37.78
CA ASN A 880 13.11 -18.35 36.51
C ASN A 880 12.31 -17.05 36.36
N CYS A 881 12.37 -16.43 35.18
CA CYS A 881 11.50 -15.30 34.85
C CYS A 881 10.10 -15.81 34.52
N VAL A 882 9.09 -15.34 35.26
CA VAL A 882 7.68 -15.78 35.14
C VAL A 882 6.76 -14.67 34.62
N GLY A 883 7.30 -13.50 34.33
CA GLY A 883 6.59 -12.35 33.77
C GLY A 883 7.51 -11.14 33.62
N VAL A 884 7.15 -10.22 32.75
CA VAL A 884 7.89 -8.98 32.49
C VAL A 884 6.91 -7.80 32.43
N GLU A 885 7.24 -6.71 33.11
CA GLU A 885 6.50 -5.45 33.13
C GLU A 885 7.34 -4.36 32.41
N ASP A 886 6.73 -3.69 31.42
CA ASP A 886 7.34 -2.56 30.71
C ASP A 886 7.32 -1.31 31.60
N LEU A 887 8.50 -0.72 31.84
CA LEU A 887 8.65 0.50 32.65
C LEU A 887 8.77 1.78 31.80
N GLY A 888 8.54 1.70 30.48
CA GLY A 888 8.35 2.83 29.57
C GLY A 888 9.54 3.23 28.70
N ALA A 889 9.46 4.45 28.16
CA ALA A 889 10.23 4.93 27.01
C ALA A 889 11.77 4.77 27.10
N PRO A 890 12.45 4.55 25.95
CA PRO A 890 13.89 4.31 25.89
C PRO A 890 14.72 5.52 26.35
N VAL A 891 15.87 5.23 26.95
CA VAL A 891 16.60 6.22 27.79
C VAL A 891 18.02 6.57 27.33
N GLY A 892 18.54 5.85 26.33
CA GLY A 892 19.91 6.00 25.87
C GLY A 892 20.39 4.78 25.08
N ILE A 893 21.65 4.82 24.67
CA ILE A 893 22.30 3.79 23.84
C ILE A 893 23.32 3.02 24.71
N CYS A 894 23.37 1.70 24.54
CA CYS A 894 24.36 0.85 25.21
C CYS A 894 25.77 1.04 24.61
N GLU A 895 26.73 1.53 25.39
CA GLU A 895 28.13 1.77 24.95
C GLU A 895 28.89 0.45 24.59
N MET A 896 28.34 -0.75 24.80
CA MET A 896 28.93 -2.01 24.31
C MET A 896 28.39 -2.50 22.95
N CYS A 897 27.14 -2.21 22.59
CA CYS A 897 26.48 -2.81 21.42
C CYS A 897 25.72 -1.83 20.51
N GLY A 898 25.63 -0.55 20.86
CA GLY A 898 25.04 0.49 19.99
C GLY A 898 23.50 0.53 19.92
N TYR A 899 22.80 -0.37 20.62
CA TYR A 899 21.33 -0.42 20.64
C TYR A 899 20.70 0.46 21.74
N GLN A 900 19.45 0.87 21.54
CA GLN A 900 18.66 1.59 22.55
C GLN A 900 18.29 0.69 23.73
N ILE A 901 18.30 1.26 24.94
CA ILE A 901 17.90 0.57 26.18
C ILE A 901 16.38 0.70 26.36
N ILE A 902 15.66 -0.41 26.16
CA ILE A 902 14.25 -0.62 26.52
C ILE A 902 14.18 -1.09 27.99
N ARG A 903 13.10 -0.76 28.71
CA ARG A 903 13.02 -0.95 30.17
C ARG A 903 12.15 -2.14 30.56
N TYR A 904 12.67 -3.04 31.38
CA TYR A 904 11.93 -4.20 31.86
C TYR A 904 12.14 -4.43 33.38
N ALA A 905 11.03 -4.53 34.11
CA ALA A 905 11.02 -5.21 35.41
C ALA A 905 10.74 -6.70 35.17
N HIS A 906 11.51 -7.57 35.82
CA HIS A 906 11.34 -9.00 35.72
C HIS A 906 10.71 -9.54 37.01
N HIS A 907 9.62 -10.28 36.88
CA HIS A 907 9.08 -11.09 37.96
C HIS A 907 9.83 -12.42 37.97
N MET A 908 10.58 -12.68 39.03
CA MET A 908 11.46 -13.83 39.17
C MET A 908 10.94 -14.76 40.27
N LYS A 909 10.99 -16.07 40.01
CA LYS A 909 10.58 -17.12 40.96
C LYS A 909 11.72 -18.10 41.18
N HIS A 910 12.01 -18.39 42.45
CA HIS A 910 12.99 -19.41 42.87
C HIS A 910 12.26 -20.50 43.66
N PRO A 911 12.71 -21.77 43.66
CA PRO A 911 12.07 -22.82 44.47
C PRO A 911 11.96 -22.45 45.95
N PHE A 912 12.99 -21.83 46.51
CA PHE A 912 13.08 -21.47 47.94
C PHE A 912 12.76 -20.01 48.29
N TYR A 913 12.41 -19.16 47.33
CA TYR A 913 12.05 -17.75 47.59
C TYR A 913 10.77 -17.36 46.82
N ARG A 914 9.77 -16.88 47.56
CA ARG A 914 8.50 -16.42 46.97
C ARG A 914 8.71 -15.20 46.06
N ASN A 915 8.03 -15.22 44.91
CA ASN A 915 7.99 -14.22 43.83
C ASN A 915 8.68 -12.87 44.16
N LEU A 916 9.86 -12.64 43.57
CA LEU A 916 10.62 -11.41 43.71
C LEU A 916 10.50 -10.58 42.42
N THR A 917 10.12 -9.32 42.53
CA THR A 917 10.18 -8.37 41.40
C THR A 917 11.50 -7.61 41.45
N CYS A 918 12.35 -7.79 40.43
CA CYS A 918 13.63 -7.09 40.31
C CYS A 918 13.68 -6.21 39.05
N GLY A 919 14.17 -4.98 39.21
CA GLY A 919 14.34 -4.05 38.11
C GLY A 919 15.69 -4.26 37.41
N CYS A 920 15.67 -4.40 36.08
CA CYS A 920 16.88 -4.39 35.28
C CYS A 920 17.06 -3.02 34.60
N ILE A 921 18.26 -2.46 34.73
CA ILE A 921 18.77 -1.43 33.82
C ILE A 921 19.90 -2.11 33.06
N CYS A 922 19.88 -2.03 31.72
CA CYS A 922 20.77 -2.79 30.82
C CYS A 922 22.25 -2.34 30.88
N ALA A 923 22.87 -2.62 32.03
CA ALA A 923 24.26 -2.40 32.40
C ALA A 923 24.72 -3.47 33.43
N GLY A 924 24.15 -4.68 33.34
CA GLY A 924 24.61 -5.88 34.05
C GLY A 924 24.46 -5.90 35.57
N LYS A 925 23.60 -5.05 36.18
CA LYS A 925 23.43 -4.98 37.64
C LYS A 925 21.96 -4.80 38.04
N MET A 926 21.32 -5.88 38.49
CA MET A 926 19.94 -5.87 38.97
C MET A 926 19.76 -5.03 40.25
N GLU A 927 18.52 -4.63 40.54
CA GLU A 927 18.09 -4.04 41.81
C GLU A 927 16.83 -4.74 42.31
N GLY A 928 16.80 -5.18 43.57
CA GLY A 928 15.65 -5.84 44.19
C GLY A 928 14.52 -4.91 44.62
N SER A 929 14.49 -3.67 44.12
CA SER A 929 13.26 -2.85 44.06
C SER A 929 13.35 -1.77 42.97
N ILE A 930 12.20 -1.44 42.39
CA ILE A 930 12.05 -0.48 41.28
C ILE A 930 12.54 0.92 41.68
N GLU A 931 12.33 1.34 42.93
CA GLU A 931 12.71 2.68 43.39
C GLU A 931 14.23 2.84 43.54
N ASN A 932 14.95 1.78 43.93
CA ASN A 932 16.42 1.79 43.91
C ASN A 932 16.96 1.87 42.47
N ALA A 933 16.30 1.23 41.50
CA ALA A 933 16.64 1.38 40.09
C ALA A 933 16.41 2.82 39.59
N ARG A 934 15.27 3.44 39.93
CA ARG A 934 14.97 4.86 39.61
C ARG A 934 16.00 5.84 40.18
N GLN A 935 16.43 5.64 41.44
CA GLN A 935 17.49 6.49 42.02
C GLN A 935 18.82 6.33 41.29
N ARG A 936 19.20 5.10 40.90
CA ARG A 936 20.39 4.84 40.08
C ARG A 936 20.26 5.46 38.67
N GLU A 937 19.07 5.40 38.07
CA GLU A 937 18.77 6.06 36.78
C GLU A 937 18.93 7.59 36.89
N ALA A 938 18.42 8.21 37.95
CA ALA A 938 18.58 9.65 38.19
C ALA A 938 20.06 10.04 38.35
N GLN A 939 20.85 9.24 39.10
CA GLN A 939 22.30 9.45 39.21
C GLN A 939 23.01 9.33 37.86
N PHE A 940 22.68 8.33 37.04
CA PHE A 940 23.24 8.15 35.70
C PHE A 940 22.85 9.27 34.72
N LYS A 941 21.58 9.66 34.68
CA LYS A 941 21.10 10.82 33.90
C LYS A 941 21.84 12.09 34.28
N ASN A 942 21.99 12.35 35.58
CA ASN A 942 22.73 13.50 36.08
C ASN A 942 24.23 13.44 35.70
N LEU A 943 24.85 12.26 35.73
CA LEU A 943 26.24 12.06 35.28
C LEU A 943 26.40 12.35 33.78
N GLN A 944 25.54 11.79 32.92
CA GLN A 944 25.59 12.01 31.48
C GLN A 944 25.27 13.46 31.09
N ALA A 945 24.32 14.11 31.78
CA ALA A 945 24.07 15.54 31.61
C ALA A 945 25.29 16.40 31.99
N ARG A 946 26.02 16.05 33.07
CA ARG A 946 27.31 16.69 33.41
C ARG A 946 28.38 16.42 32.34
N ARG A 947 28.50 15.20 31.81
CA ARG A 947 29.44 14.80 30.75
C ARG A 947 29.21 15.62 29.47
N ILE A 948 27.97 15.67 28.98
CA ILE A 948 27.58 16.45 27.79
C ILE A 948 27.87 17.95 28.01
N ASN A 949 27.51 18.50 29.17
CA ASN A 949 27.79 19.91 29.49
C ASN A 949 29.29 20.21 29.65
N PHE A 950 30.10 19.24 30.09
CA PHE A 950 31.56 19.38 30.15
C PHE A 950 32.18 19.49 28.75
N PHE A 951 31.78 18.62 27.82
CA PHE A 951 32.25 18.67 26.43
C PHE A 951 31.75 19.91 25.66
N LYS A 952 30.55 20.43 25.97
CA LYS A 952 30.01 21.67 25.37
C LYS A 952 30.65 22.96 25.91
N ARG A 953 31.43 22.94 27.00
CA ARG A 953 32.09 24.16 27.53
C ARG A 953 33.21 24.64 26.60
N LYS A 954 33.29 25.96 26.38
CA LYS A 954 34.32 26.59 25.54
C LYS A 954 35.69 26.60 26.23
N TRP A 955 36.53 25.63 25.88
CA TRP A 955 37.94 25.57 26.28
C TRP A 955 38.70 26.82 25.81
N LYS A 956 39.63 27.31 26.64
CA LYS A 956 40.49 28.47 26.35
C LYS A 956 41.90 27.99 26.03
N ARG A 957 42.59 28.66 25.11
CA ARG A 957 43.98 28.31 24.76
C ARG A 957 44.97 29.14 25.59
N SER A 958 45.99 28.49 26.13
CA SER A 958 47.03 29.13 26.95
C SER A 958 48.13 29.75 26.08
N LYS A 959 48.95 30.65 26.67
CA LYS A 959 50.15 31.20 26.00
C LYS A 959 51.17 30.14 25.57
N LYS A 960 51.08 28.91 26.09
CA LYS A 960 51.92 27.75 25.70
C LYS A 960 51.21 26.81 24.70
N GLY A 961 50.12 27.24 24.05
CA GLY A 961 49.41 26.49 23.01
C GLY A 961 48.49 25.36 23.49
N ASN A 962 48.60 24.94 24.76
CA ASN A 962 47.72 23.94 25.39
C ASN A 962 46.34 24.51 25.70
N ASP A 963 45.30 23.68 25.62
CA ASP A 963 43.92 24.06 25.94
C ASP A 963 43.63 23.83 27.43
N TYR A 964 42.85 24.70 28.06
CA TYR A 964 42.48 24.62 29.46
C TYR A 964 41.02 25.04 29.71
N LEU A 965 40.45 24.52 30.78
CA LEU A 965 39.10 24.83 31.25
C LEU A 965 39.12 24.99 32.77
N LYS A 966 38.39 26.00 33.28
CA LYS A 966 38.14 26.13 34.72
C LYS A 966 36.76 25.56 35.03
N VAL A 967 36.70 24.64 35.99
CA VAL A 967 35.48 23.93 36.42
C VAL A 967 35.56 23.75 37.93
N ASP A 968 34.56 24.25 38.64
CA ASP A 968 34.33 23.98 40.07
C ASP A 968 35.58 24.25 40.95
N GLY A 969 36.14 25.45 40.79
CA GLY A 969 37.39 25.90 41.44
C GLY A 969 38.67 25.40 40.75
N LYS A 970 38.63 24.20 40.15
CA LYS A 970 39.79 23.52 39.57
C LYS A 970 40.15 24.00 38.16
N ILE A 971 41.42 23.85 37.79
CA ILE A 971 41.96 24.16 36.46
C ILE A 971 42.39 22.86 35.77
N ILE A 972 41.69 22.48 34.72
CA ILE A 972 42.00 21.32 33.89
C ILE A 972 42.80 21.81 32.67
N VAL A 973 43.92 21.17 32.35
CA VAL A 973 44.76 21.51 31.20
C VAL A 973 45.03 20.25 30.36
N ILE A 974 44.81 20.33 29.05
CA ILE A 974 45.09 19.26 28.09
C ILE A 974 46.37 19.59 27.31
N TYR A 975 47.35 18.71 27.41
CA TYR A 975 48.67 18.82 26.80
C TYR A 975 48.77 17.86 25.62
N ASN A 976 49.37 18.33 24.52
CA ASN A 976 49.87 17.45 23.47
C ASN A 976 51.32 17.06 23.81
N LEU A 977 51.64 15.78 23.72
CA LEU A 977 52.99 15.25 23.95
C LEU A 977 53.58 14.74 22.63
N ALA A 978 54.83 15.14 22.38
CA ALA A 978 55.73 14.63 21.34
C ALA A 978 55.09 14.35 19.96
N SER A 979 55.24 15.29 19.02
CA SER A 979 54.86 15.13 17.60
C SER A 979 53.36 14.87 17.31
N GLY A 980 52.45 15.33 18.18
CA GLY A 980 51.01 15.32 17.92
C GLY A 980 50.28 14.04 18.35
N LYS A 981 50.99 12.93 18.54
CA LYS A 981 50.41 11.57 18.58
C LYS A 981 49.85 11.12 19.93
N ARG A 982 50.18 11.78 21.05
CA ARG A 982 49.61 11.45 22.38
C ARG A 982 49.24 12.67 23.18
N TRP A 983 48.26 12.48 24.05
CA TRP A 983 47.61 13.51 24.85
C TRP A 983 47.67 13.15 26.33
N LYS A 984 47.73 14.18 27.17
CA LYS A 984 47.78 14.05 28.62
C LYS A 984 46.98 15.17 29.26
N TYR A 985 46.38 14.94 30.43
CA TYR A 985 45.74 16.01 31.19
C TYR A 985 46.49 16.32 32.48
N SER A 986 46.26 17.51 33.03
CA SER A 986 46.46 17.81 34.44
C SER A 986 45.22 18.45 35.06
N ILE A 987 45.07 18.30 36.37
CA ILE A 987 44.07 18.99 37.20
C ILE A 987 44.85 19.71 38.30
N ASP A 988 44.71 21.02 38.40
CA ASP A 988 45.44 21.88 39.35
C ASP A 988 46.98 21.74 39.31
N SER A 989 47.51 21.33 38.15
CA SER A 989 48.92 20.99 37.86
C SER A 989 49.36 19.55 38.19
N GLU A 990 48.53 18.72 38.81
CA GLU A 990 48.80 17.28 38.93
C GLU A 990 48.49 16.57 37.61
N PHE A 991 49.48 15.91 37.02
CA PHE A 991 49.33 15.22 35.74
C PHE A 991 48.73 13.82 35.90
N SER A 992 47.91 13.40 34.92
CA SER A 992 47.38 12.03 34.83
C SER A 992 48.49 10.97 34.89
N LYS A 993 48.19 9.78 35.42
CA LYS A 993 49.17 8.65 35.38
C LYS A 993 49.32 8.11 33.95
N LEU A 994 48.22 8.02 33.21
CA LEU A 994 48.15 7.52 31.84
C LEU A 994 48.28 8.63 30.78
N THR A 995 48.53 8.22 29.54
CA THR A 995 48.46 9.04 28.31
C THR A 995 47.43 8.43 27.36
N TYR A 996 46.80 9.26 26.54
CA TYR A 996 45.67 8.89 25.69
C TYR A 996 45.97 9.22 24.23
N ASP A 997 45.53 8.40 23.28
CA ASP A 997 45.89 8.57 21.87
C ASP A 997 45.08 9.68 21.16
N THR A 998 43.94 10.11 21.72
CA THR A 998 43.15 11.27 21.25
C THR A 998 42.96 12.33 22.32
N LYS A 999 42.78 13.59 21.89
CA LYS A 999 42.41 14.72 22.77
C LYS A 999 41.08 14.46 23.49
N THR A 1000 40.10 13.88 22.77
CA THR A 1000 38.77 13.56 23.29
C THR A 1000 38.86 12.55 24.43
N ASN A 1001 39.70 11.52 24.31
CA ASN A 1001 39.89 10.50 25.35
C ASN A 1001 40.60 11.09 26.58
N ALA A 1002 41.58 11.99 26.37
CA ALA A 1002 42.20 12.74 27.48
C ALA A 1002 41.21 13.67 28.19
N MET A 1003 40.25 14.26 27.46
CA MET A 1003 39.18 15.08 28.04
C MET A 1003 38.12 14.24 28.78
N ALA A 1004 37.78 13.05 28.27
CA ALA A 1004 36.88 12.12 28.95
C ALA A 1004 37.47 11.67 30.30
N ALA A 1005 38.70 11.15 30.29
CA ALA A 1005 39.36 10.70 31.51
C ALA A 1005 39.65 11.84 32.52
N ALA A 1006 39.70 13.11 32.07
CA ALA A 1006 39.75 14.28 32.96
C ALA A 1006 38.38 14.60 33.59
N PHE A 1007 37.28 14.36 32.87
CA PHE A 1007 35.92 14.43 33.42
C PHE A 1007 35.70 13.32 34.46
N ASP A 1008 36.04 12.08 34.13
CA ASP A 1008 35.84 10.93 35.03
C ASP A 1008 36.61 11.12 36.36
N GLN A 1009 37.85 11.63 36.28
CA GLN A 1009 38.66 11.98 37.47
C GLN A 1009 38.07 13.17 38.26
N MET A 1010 37.43 14.15 37.60
CA MET A 1010 36.72 15.23 38.29
C MET A 1010 35.47 14.73 39.02
N GLU A 1011 34.73 13.77 38.45
CA GLU A 1011 33.57 13.16 39.13
C GLU A 1011 34.00 12.33 40.34
N ILE A 1012 35.12 11.60 40.27
CA ILE A 1012 35.75 10.93 41.43
C ILE A 1012 36.15 11.96 42.50
N LEU A 1013 36.76 13.08 42.12
CA LEU A 1013 37.14 14.14 43.06
C LEU A 1013 35.92 14.84 43.69
N ARG A 1014 34.77 14.92 43.02
CA ARG A 1014 33.50 15.40 43.61
C ARG A 1014 32.80 14.36 44.50
N ALA A 1015 33.14 13.08 44.39
CA ALA A 1015 32.58 12.02 45.24
C ALA A 1015 33.35 11.83 46.57
N HIS A 1016 34.48 12.53 46.74
CA HIS A 1016 35.38 12.43 47.89
C HIS A 1016 35.70 13.80 48.53
N GLY A 1017 34.94 14.86 48.23
CA GLY A 1017 35.19 16.23 48.68
C GLY A 1017 33.93 16.96 49.13
#